data_AF-A0A2G2WU73-F1
#
_entry.id   AF-A0A2G2WU73-F1
#
_cell.length_a   1.000
_cell.length_b   1.000
_cell.length_c   1.000
_cell.angle_alpha   90.00
_cell.angle_beta   90.00
_cell.angle_gamma   90.00
#
_symmetry.space_group_name_H-M   'P 1'
#
loop_
_entity.id
_entity.type
_entity.pdbx_description
1 polymer ?
#
loop_
_entity_poly.entity_id
_entity_poly.type
_entity_poly.pdbx_seq_one_letter_code
_entity_poly.pdbx_strand_id
1 'polypeptide(L)'
;MESNSGLTFTVTSLLSQVLSEALENFRKFKALVEKQSGYNIKALRRNRGGEFLSNDFNLFCDKNGICRELSTPYSPQQNGVTEWKKRTVVEMARSLLNGMGLTVHFLGEAVAAAVYLLNISPKKLFWIKLHMKHGRDENHETKGLHALYIPIEISLSALKLHDLDIISKSDPMAVVSLRKRDGTLEELGRTEVIMNNLDPVWVQKISVMYQVETVQTLVFHVYDVDTKYHNIPVKDLKLKDQDFLGEASCALSEIVTKCSRCLTLNLYGRNGHVRKNFGEITILAEEIVSSRTAVEATLRCNNLENKDLFSKSDPFLRISRIIETGGSIPICKTEVVDNNLNPIWRPVCLTMQQFVSKDNPLVIECFDFNSSGNHVLIGKLQKTVADLENLHTSGVGANFISQPSGFRGNEKDLKGQLFVERYAEKQLYSLLDYISSGFELNFMVAVDFTASNGNPRSPDSLHYIDPSGRLNTYQRAIVEVGDVIQFYDSDKLFPAWGFGGKAYGGTVSHCFNLGGSPGPSEVEGVGGIMAAYASALQNFTLSGPTLFGHVVNKAAEIAVESLKYNQNKYFVLLIITDGVITDMEETIDALVRASNLTLSILIVGVGSADFSQLEVLDADNGHRLESSIGRVATQDIVQFVPMREVHSEQISVVQGLLEELPGQFLTYMRCRDIIPHNISAAQTYGPRQSHAQLELEEELQRPSNS
;
A
#
# COMPACT_ATOMS: atom_id res chain seq x y z
N MET A 1 9.05 -9.53 32.93
CA MET A 1 10.45 -9.04 32.82
C MET A 1 11.02 -9.55 31.50
N GLU A 2 11.82 -8.75 30.83
CA GLU A 2 12.64 -9.19 29.70
C GLU A 2 14.08 -9.36 30.18
N SER A 3 14.67 -10.53 29.92
CA SER A 3 16.11 -10.77 30.09
C SER A 3 16.80 -10.69 28.73
N ASN A 4 18.08 -10.33 28.73
CA ASN A 4 18.96 -10.25 27.54
C ASN A 4 19.20 -11.59 26.82
N SER A 5 18.40 -12.63 27.11
CA SER A 5 18.43 -13.96 26.50
C SER A 5 17.14 -14.34 25.77
N GLY A 6 16.20 -13.40 25.55
CA GLY A 6 15.04 -13.61 24.67
C GLY A 6 13.91 -14.49 25.24
N LEU A 7 13.96 -14.88 26.52
CA LEU A 7 12.92 -15.68 27.17
C LEU A 7 12.02 -14.81 28.06
N THR A 8 10.84 -14.44 27.54
CA THR A 8 9.78 -13.76 28.29
C THR A 8 8.78 -14.77 28.87
N PHE A 9 8.61 -14.79 30.19
CA PHE A 9 7.58 -15.55 30.90
C PHE A 9 6.47 -14.63 31.41
N THR A 10 5.21 -15.08 31.33
CA THR A 10 4.04 -14.36 31.85
C THR A 10 3.41 -15.15 32.99
N VAL A 11 3.30 -14.56 34.18
CA VAL A 11 2.61 -15.17 35.33
C VAL A 11 1.46 -14.25 35.73
N THR A 12 0.28 -14.82 35.90
CA THR A 12 -0.94 -14.09 36.31
C THR A 12 -1.40 -14.67 37.64
N SER A 13 -1.56 -13.84 38.66
CA SER A 13 -2.30 -14.21 39.88
C SER A 13 -3.58 -13.40 39.94
N LEU A 14 -4.72 -14.05 40.16
CA LEU A 14 -5.98 -13.36 40.46
C LEU A 14 -5.83 -12.68 41.83
N LEU A 15 -5.81 -11.35 41.83
CA LEU A 15 -5.85 -10.56 43.06
C LEU A 15 -7.33 -10.31 43.38
N SER A 16 -7.79 -10.80 44.53
CA SER A 16 -9.04 -10.31 45.10
C SER A 16 -8.83 -8.85 45.55
N GLN A 17 -9.90 -8.05 45.61
CA GLN A 17 -9.86 -6.59 45.86
C GLN A 17 -9.35 -6.18 47.26
N VAL A 18 -8.61 -7.04 47.98
CA VAL A 18 -8.10 -6.77 49.33
C VAL A 18 -6.61 -6.43 49.28
N LEU A 19 -6.25 -5.20 49.68
CA LEU A 19 -4.88 -4.65 49.63
C LEU A 19 -3.81 -5.52 50.33
N SER A 20 -4.18 -6.29 51.36
CA SER A 20 -3.24 -7.13 52.11
C SER A 20 -2.80 -8.38 51.35
N GLU A 21 -3.59 -8.88 50.40
CA GLU A 21 -3.24 -10.08 49.62
C GLU A 21 -2.24 -9.78 48.50
N ALA A 22 -2.22 -8.55 47.98
CA ALA A 22 -1.33 -8.15 46.88
C ALA A 22 0.16 -8.25 47.25
N LEU A 23 0.54 -7.82 48.47
CA LEU A 23 1.92 -7.91 48.95
C LEU A 23 2.36 -9.36 49.16
N GLU A 24 1.50 -10.17 49.76
CA GLU A 24 1.83 -11.56 50.07
C GLU A 24 1.95 -12.41 48.80
N ASN A 25 1.10 -12.15 47.81
CA ASN A 25 1.21 -12.79 46.49
C ASN A 25 2.48 -12.32 45.74
N PHE A 26 2.84 -11.04 45.85
CA PHE A 26 4.08 -10.53 45.25
C PHE A 26 5.33 -11.16 45.89
N ARG A 27 5.34 -11.38 47.21
CA ARG A 27 6.43 -12.10 47.90
C ARG A 27 6.61 -13.52 47.37
N LYS A 28 5.52 -14.26 47.24
CA LYS A 28 5.52 -15.63 46.68
C LYS A 28 6.01 -15.62 45.23
N PHE A 29 5.55 -14.66 44.43
CA PHE A 29 5.97 -14.48 43.04
C PHE A 29 7.47 -14.18 42.91
N LYS A 30 8.00 -13.22 43.69
CA LYS A 30 9.43 -12.88 43.71
C LYS A 30 10.28 -14.11 44.04
N ALA A 31 9.94 -14.83 45.11
CA ALA A 31 10.67 -16.02 45.52
C ALA A 31 10.67 -17.12 44.44
N LEU A 32 9.54 -17.32 43.77
CA LEU A 32 9.41 -18.30 42.69
C LEU A 32 10.28 -17.91 41.48
N VAL A 33 10.14 -16.67 40.99
CA VAL A 33 10.79 -16.21 39.75
C VAL A 33 12.29 -16.09 39.94
N GLU A 34 12.77 -15.54 41.04
CA GLU A 34 14.21 -15.40 41.28
C GLU A 34 14.88 -16.78 41.43
N LYS A 35 14.20 -17.73 42.07
CA LYS A 35 14.70 -19.11 42.23
C LYS A 35 14.68 -19.91 40.93
N GLN A 36 13.66 -19.75 40.09
CA GLN A 36 13.57 -20.45 38.81
C GLN A 36 14.45 -19.85 37.71
N SER A 37 14.61 -18.53 37.70
CA SER A 37 15.39 -17.83 36.66
C SER A 37 16.86 -17.66 37.03
N GLY A 38 17.21 -17.70 38.32
CA GLY A 38 18.56 -17.37 38.81
C GLY A 38 18.89 -15.88 38.83
N TYR A 39 17.94 -15.00 38.50
CA TYR A 39 18.12 -13.55 38.45
C TYR A 39 17.25 -12.82 39.48
N ASN A 40 17.78 -11.77 40.09
CA ASN A 40 17.04 -10.93 41.04
C ASN A 40 16.17 -9.87 40.33
N ILE A 41 14.99 -9.64 40.88
CA ILE A 41 14.04 -8.60 40.43
C ILE A 41 14.63 -7.22 40.73
N LYS A 42 14.89 -6.42 39.69
CA LYS A 42 15.50 -5.08 39.84
C LYS A 42 14.51 -3.92 39.83
N ALA A 43 13.41 -4.04 39.10
CA ALA A 43 12.43 -2.97 38.96
C ALA A 43 11.00 -3.48 38.88
N LEU A 44 10.07 -2.71 39.44
CA LEU A 44 8.63 -2.93 39.39
C LEU A 44 7.95 -1.68 38.80
N ARG A 45 7.35 -1.82 37.62
CA ARG A 45 6.60 -0.75 36.92
C ARG A 45 5.10 -0.94 37.12
N ARG A 46 4.39 0.13 37.51
CA ARG A 46 2.94 0.07 37.83
C ARG A 46 2.16 1.30 37.35
N ASN A 47 0.86 1.12 37.11
CA ASN A 47 -0.10 2.23 36.97
C ASN A 47 -0.49 2.78 38.36
N ARG A 48 -1.07 3.99 38.43
CA ARG A 48 -1.48 4.63 39.69
C ARG A 48 -2.74 4.01 40.34
N GLY A 49 -2.96 2.70 40.18
CA GLY A 49 -4.02 1.95 40.86
C GLY A 49 -3.72 1.79 42.36
N GLY A 50 -4.72 1.99 43.22
CA GLY A 50 -4.55 2.10 44.67
C GLY A 50 -4.06 0.85 45.40
N GLU A 51 -4.19 -0.33 44.77
CA GLU A 51 -3.90 -1.64 45.38
C GLU A 51 -2.42 -1.93 45.71
N PHE A 52 -1.48 -1.19 45.11
CA PHE A 52 -0.04 -1.34 45.37
C PHE A 52 0.55 -0.22 46.25
N LEU A 53 -0.27 0.70 46.76
CA LEU A 53 0.21 1.89 47.47
C LEU A 53 0.45 1.68 48.98
N SER A 54 0.23 0.49 49.54
CA SER A 54 0.40 0.29 50.98
C SER A 54 1.84 0.56 51.43
N ASN A 55 1.98 1.20 52.61
CA ASN A 55 3.29 1.50 53.19
C ASN A 55 4.14 0.23 53.38
N ASP A 56 3.51 -0.90 53.71
CA ASP A 56 4.18 -2.19 53.87
C ASP A 56 4.76 -2.72 52.55
N PHE A 57 4.07 -2.49 51.42
CA PHE A 57 4.57 -2.87 50.10
C PHE A 57 5.77 -2.00 49.70
N ASN A 58 5.70 -0.70 50.03
CA ASN A 58 6.77 0.25 49.77
C ASN A 58 8.04 -0.12 50.56
N LEU A 59 7.91 -0.37 51.86
CA LEU A 59 8.99 -0.85 52.74
C LEU A 59 9.61 -2.16 52.25
N PHE A 60 8.77 -3.08 51.75
CA PHE A 60 9.25 -4.36 51.21
C PHE A 60 10.11 -4.19 49.95
N CYS A 61 9.68 -3.35 49.00
CA CYS A 61 10.46 -3.07 47.78
C CYS A 61 11.81 -2.42 48.12
N ASP A 62 11.81 -1.44 49.01
CA ASP A 62 13.02 -0.70 49.39
C ASP A 62 14.03 -1.62 50.11
N LYS A 63 13.54 -2.50 51.01
CA LYS A 63 14.38 -3.50 51.70
C LYS A 63 15.00 -4.54 50.76
N ASN A 64 14.36 -4.81 49.62
CA ASN A 64 14.84 -5.76 48.61
C ASN A 64 15.57 -5.08 47.43
N GLY A 65 15.79 -3.77 47.48
CA GLY A 65 16.48 -3.03 46.42
C GLY A 65 15.72 -2.97 45.08
N ILE A 66 14.39 -3.08 45.11
CA ILE A 66 13.54 -3.08 43.90
C ILE A 66 13.16 -1.63 43.57
N CYS A 67 13.65 -1.11 42.45
CA CYS A 67 13.31 0.23 41.97
C CYS A 67 11.84 0.29 41.50
N ARG A 68 11.09 1.31 41.93
CA ARG A 68 9.67 1.45 41.61
C ARG A 68 9.47 2.56 40.57
N GLU A 69 8.88 2.19 39.44
CA GLU A 69 8.58 3.12 38.35
C GLU A 69 7.06 3.39 38.28
N LEU A 70 6.66 4.64 38.45
CA LEU A 70 5.28 5.10 38.30
C LEU A 70 5.05 5.62 36.88
N SER A 71 3.98 5.20 36.22
CA SER A 71 3.57 5.82 34.95
C SER A 71 3.20 7.30 35.13
N THR A 72 3.64 8.17 34.21
CA THR A 72 3.23 9.59 34.16
C THR A 72 1.72 9.71 33.87
N PRO A 73 1.02 10.76 34.35
CA PRO A 73 -0.38 10.99 34.00
C PRO A 73 -0.54 11.27 32.50
N TYR A 74 -1.63 10.79 31.89
CA TYR A 74 -2.01 11.05 30.48
C TYR A 74 -1.05 10.56 29.38
N SER A 75 -0.26 9.51 29.63
CA SER A 75 0.58 8.83 28.63
C SER A 75 0.24 7.34 28.46
N PRO A 76 -0.86 6.98 27.74
CA PRO A 76 -1.27 5.60 27.51
C PRO A 76 -0.18 4.73 26.85
N GLN A 77 0.72 5.35 26.08
CA GLN A 77 1.75 4.70 25.28
C GLN A 77 2.78 3.93 26.15
N GLN A 78 3.02 4.36 27.39
CA GLN A 78 3.96 3.69 28.30
C GLN A 78 3.39 2.41 28.96
N ASN A 79 2.07 2.21 28.92
CA ASN A 79 1.40 1.02 29.45
C ASN A 79 1.05 -0.03 28.38
N GLY A 80 1.36 0.25 27.10
CA GLY A 80 0.92 -0.55 25.96
C GLY A 80 1.25 -2.04 26.06
N VAL A 81 2.45 -2.41 26.52
CA VAL A 81 2.87 -3.82 26.61
C VAL A 81 2.12 -4.59 27.71
N THR A 82 1.81 -3.94 28.84
CA THR A 82 1.11 -4.56 29.97
C THR A 82 -0.39 -4.65 29.71
N GLU A 83 -0.99 -3.60 29.12
CA GLU A 83 -2.40 -3.62 28.71
C GLU A 83 -2.65 -4.58 27.55
N TRP A 84 -1.74 -4.64 26.56
CA TRP A 84 -1.80 -5.61 25.47
C TRP A 84 -1.77 -7.05 25.98
N LYS A 85 -0.87 -7.39 26.93
CA LYS A 85 -0.83 -8.73 27.53
C LYS A 85 -2.08 -9.05 28.35
N LYS A 86 -2.59 -8.09 29.11
CA LYS A 86 -3.86 -8.26 29.86
C LYS A 86 -5.03 -8.50 28.92
N ARG A 87 -5.16 -7.73 27.83
CA ARG A 87 -6.23 -7.86 26.84
C ARG A 87 -6.17 -9.22 26.14
N THR A 88 -4.99 -9.65 25.70
CA THR A 88 -4.81 -10.98 25.06
C THR A 88 -5.22 -12.13 25.98
N VAL A 89 -4.83 -12.09 27.26
CA VAL A 89 -5.22 -13.11 28.24
C VAL A 89 -6.73 -13.13 28.48
N VAL A 90 -7.35 -11.95 28.59
CA VAL A 90 -8.81 -11.83 28.80
C VAL A 90 -9.60 -12.30 27.58
N GLU A 91 -9.17 -11.95 26.37
CA GLU A 91 -9.84 -12.38 25.13
C GLU A 91 -9.67 -13.88 24.87
N MET A 92 -8.50 -14.46 25.18
CA MET A 92 -8.32 -15.92 25.14
C MET A 92 -9.21 -16.63 26.17
N ALA A 93 -9.31 -16.09 27.39
CA ALA A 93 -10.18 -16.65 28.42
C ALA A 93 -11.66 -16.58 28.01
N ARG A 94 -12.10 -15.45 27.44
CA ARG A 94 -13.47 -15.29 26.89
C ARG A 94 -13.73 -16.25 25.74
N SER A 95 -12.76 -16.44 24.85
CA SER A 95 -12.85 -17.37 23.73
C SER A 95 -12.95 -18.83 24.20
N LEU A 96 -12.16 -19.22 25.21
CA LEU A 96 -12.22 -20.55 25.82
C LEU A 96 -13.57 -20.82 26.49
N LEU A 97 -14.11 -19.81 27.20
CA LEU A 97 -15.43 -19.91 27.83
C LEU A 97 -16.54 -20.03 26.77
N ASN A 98 -16.49 -19.23 25.72
CA ASN A 98 -17.50 -19.22 24.66
C ASN A 98 -17.47 -20.52 23.83
N GLY A 99 -16.28 -21.00 23.47
CA GLY A 99 -16.10 -22.24 22.71
C GLY A 99 -16.52 -23.51 23.45
N MET A 100 -16.47 -23.49 24.80
CA MET A 100 -16.92 -24.61 25.64
C MET A 100 -18.34 -24.43 26.21
N GLY A 101 -19.01 -23.30 25.92
CA GLY A 101 -20.33 -23.00 26.46
C GLY A 101 -20.37 -22.79 27.98
N LEU A 102 -19.26 -22.37 28.59
CA LEU A 102 -19.13 -22.17 30.03
C LEU A 102 -19.44 -20.71 30.43
N THR A 103 -20.02 -20.52 31.62
CA THR A 103 -20.41 -19.20 32.13
C THR A 103 -19.21 -18.44 32.73
N VAL A 104 -19.35 -17.12 32.91
CA VAL A 104 -18.32 -16.23 33.47
C VAL A 104 -17.86 -16.62 34.89
N HIS A 105 -18.60 -17.50 35.58
CA HIS A 105 -18.20 -18.03 36.88
C HIS A 105 -16.87 -18.82 36.84
N PHE A 106 -16.48 -19.35 35.67
CA PHE A 106 -15.20 -20.05 35.45
C PHE A 106 -14.11 -19.15 34.87
N LEU A 107 -14.28 -17.82 34.91
CA LEU A 107 -13.32 -16.88 34.32
C LEU A 107 -11.92 -17.00 34.95
N GLY A 108 -11.84 -17.33 36.24
CA GLY A 108 -10.56 -17.53 36.91
C GLY A 108 -9.76 -18.71 36.33
N GLU A 109 -10.44 -19.85 36.14
CA GLU A 109 -9.89 -21.07 35.57
C GLU A 109 -9.58 -20.90 34.07
N ALA A 110 -10.45 -20.19 33.33
CA ALA A 110 -10.24 -19.89 31.92
C ALA A 110 -9.04 -18.96 31.70
N VAL A 111 -8.83 -17.97 32.58
CA VAL A 111 -7.63 -17.12 32.58
C VAL A 111 -6.38 -17.94 32.91
N ALA A 112 -6.43 -18.84 33.90
CA ALA A 112 -5.30 -19.71 34.23
C ALA A 112 -4.94 -20.64 33.05
N ALA A 113 -5.94 -21.23 32.39
CA ALA A 113 -5.75 -22.06 31.20
C ALA A 113 -5.19 -21.26 30.01
N ALA A 114 -5.72 -20.06 29.75
CA ALA A 114 -5.21 -19.17 28.70
C ALA A 114 -3.74 -18.82 28.90
N VAL A 115 -3.34 -18.49 30.13
CA VAL A 115 -1.95 -18.17 30.48
C VAL A 115 -1.05 -19.41 30.36
N TYR A 116 -1.52 -20.58 30.80
CA TYR A 116 -0.80 -21.82 30.63
C TYR A 116 -0.53 -22.13 29.15
N LEU A 117 -1.56 -22.05 28.30
CA LEU A 117 -1.44 -22.25 26.85
C LEU A 117 -0.49 -21.25 26.18
N LEU A 118 -0.56 -19.98 26.58
CA LEU A 118 0.35 -18.93 26.08
C LEU A 118 1.82 -19.20 26.44
N ASN A 119 2.08 -19.83 27.59
CA ASN A 119 3.44 -20.11 28.05
C ASN A 119 4.05 -21.39 27.45
N ILE A 120 3.25 -22.29 26.88
CA ILE A 120 3.73 -23.57 26.29
C ILE A 120 3.67 -23.61 24.75
N SER A 121 3.03 -22.62 24.10
CA SER A 121 2.87 -22.61 22.64
C SER A 121 4.17 -22.25 21.91
N PRO A 122 4.68 -23.09 20.98
CA PRO A 122 5.89 -22.80 20.20
C PRO A 122 5.70 -21.70 19.14
N LYS A 123 4.46 -21.29 18.85
CA LYS A 123 4.10 -20.35 17.77
C LYS A 123 4.06 -18.89 18.23
N LYS A 124 5.05 -18.45 19.02
CA LYS A 124 5.17 -17.03 19.44
C LYS A 124 5.22 -16.07 18.25
N LEU A 125 5.66 -16.52 17.06
CA LEU A 125 5.81 -15.71 15.84
C LEU A 125 4.54 -15.59 14.96
N PHE A 126 3.60 -16.54 15.02
CA PHE A 126 2.48 -16.60 14.06
C PHE A 126 1.31 -15.69 14.46
N TRP A 127 1.04 -15.57 15.76
CA TRP A 127 0.00 -14.70 16.29
C TRP A 127 0.38 -13.21 16.27
N ILE A 128 1.69 -12.90 16.34
CA ILE A 128 2.22 -11.54 16.19
C ILE A 128 1.94 -11.00 14.78
N LYS A 129 2.09 -11.83 13.74
CA LYS A 129 1.84 -11.43 12.34
C LYS A 129 0.36 -11.22 11.99
N LEU A 130 -0.57 -11.95 12.62
CA LEU A 130 -1.99 -11.83 12.27
C LEU A 130 -2.69 -10.68 13.01
N HIS A 131 -2.32 -10.41 14.26
CA HIS A 131 -2.93 -9.33 15.07
C HIS A 131 -2.30 -7.95 14.85
N MET A 132 -1.03 -7.83 14.42
CA MET A 132 -0.49 -6.53 14.00
C MET A 132 -1.21 -5.96 12.76
N LYS A 133 -1.89 -6.82 11.98
CA LYS A 133 -2.65 -6.40 10.78
C LYS A 133 -4.15 -6.16 11.02
N HIS A 134 -4.70 -6.55 12.18
CA HIS A 134 -6.14 -6.44 12.47
C HIS A 134 -6.48 -5.82 13.84
N GLY A 135 -5.48 -5.44 14.66
CA GLY A 135 -5.67 -4.89 16.01
C GLY A 135 -5.56 -3.37 16.13
N ARG A 136 -5.28 -2.66 15.03
CA ARG A 136 -5.44 -1.20 14.91
C ARG A 136 -6.64 -0.95 14.02
N ASP A 137 -7.85 -1.05 14.54
CA ASP A 137 -9.05 -0.67 13.79
C ASP A 137 -10.22 -0.43 14.75
N GLU A 138 -10.28 0.77 15.33
CA GLU A 138 -11.56 1.45 15.61
C GLU A 138 -11.54 2.96 15.31
N ASN A 139 -10.42 3.55 14.86
CA ASN A 139 -10.36 4.97 14.48
C ASN A 139 -9.66 5.26 13.13
N HIS A 140 -9.39 4.24 12.30
CA HIS A 140 -8.89 4.51 10.97
C HIS A 140 -10.06 4.86 10.04
N GLU A 141 -10.09 6.13 9.63
CA GLU A 141 -10.53 6.45 8.28
C GLU A 141 -9.83 5.50 7.32
N THR A 142 -10.57 5.10 6.29
CA THR A 142 -10.15 4.12 5.30
C THR A 142 -8.73 4.41 4.83
N LYS A 143 -7.75 3.63 5.31
CA LYS A 143 -6.51 3.39 4.57
C LYS A 143 -6.92 3.19 3.12
N GLY A 144 -6.26 3.89 2.20
CA GLY A 144 -6.45 3.70 0.78
C GLY A 144 -6.64 2.22 0.49
N LEU A 145 -7.70 1.89 -0.25
CA LEU A 145 -7.97 0.52 -0.70
C LEU A 145 -6.61 -0.15 -1.03
N HIS A 146 -6.37 -1.31 -0.42
CA HIS A 146 -5.37 -2.32 -0.78
C HIS A 146 -4.53 -1.96 -2.02
N ALA A 147 -3.18 -1.93 -1.90
CA ALA A 147 -2.22 -1.94 -3.01
C ALA A 147 -2.88 -2.25 -4.35
N LEU A 148 -3.01 -1.23 -5.21
CA LEU A 148 -3.76 -1.31 -6.46
C LEU A 148 -3.07 -2.30 -7.41
N TYR A 149 -3.39 -3.59 -7.26
CA TYR A 149 -2.95 -4.62 -8.18
C TYR A 149 -3.76 -4.47 -9.47
N ILE A 150 -3.07 -4.15 -10.57
CA ILE A 150 -3.70 -4.05 -11.88
C ILE A 150 -3.50 -5.40 -12.59
N PRO A 151 -4.57 -6.18 -12.84
CA PRO A 151 -4.43 -7.44 -13.54
C PRO A 151 -4.11 -7.19 -15.03
N ILE A 152 -2.95 -7.67 -15.47
CA ILE A 152 -2.48 -7.55 -16.85
C ILE A 152 -2.46 -8.94 -17.50
N GLU A 153 -2.92 -9.01 -18.73
CA GLU A 153 -2.73 -10.13 -19.64
C GLU A 153 -1.61 -9.83 -20.62
N ILE A 154 -0.67 -10.77 -20.75
CA ILE A 154 0.44 -10.71 -21.68
C ILE A 154 0.12 -11.61 -22.88
N SER A 155 0.12 -11.02 -24.07
CA SER A 155 0.08 -11.73 -25.35
C SER A 155 1.46 -11.68 -26.00
N LEU A 156 1.86 -12.76 -26.66
CA LEU A 156 3.20 -12.91 -27.23
C LEU A 156 3.13 -13.25 -28.71
N SER A 157 4.10 -12.73 -29.46
CA SER A 157 4.46 -13.23 -30.79
C SER A 157 5.97 -13.17 -30.97
N ALA A 158 6.53 -13.97 -31.86
CA ALA A 158 7.93 -13.88 -32.22
C ALA A 158 8.11 -13.80 -33.73
N LEU A 159 9.27 -13.32 -34.16
CA LEU A 159 9.66 -13.20 -35.56
C LEU A 159 11.10 -13.68 -35.76
N LYS A 160 11.34 -14.34 -36.90
CA LYS A 160 12.67 -14.78 -37.34
C LYS A 160 13.42 -15.60 -36.29
N LEU A 161 12.70 -16.51 -35.62
CA LEU A 161 13.33 -17.45 -34.70
C LEU A 161 14.39 -18.27 -35.43
N HIS A 162 15.48 -18.59 -34.73
CA HIS A 162 16.53 -19.42 -35.30
C HIS A 162 16.02 -20.85 -35.47
N ASP A 163 16.12 -21.39 -36.69
CA ASP A 163 15.74 -22.77 -36.96
C ASP A 163 16.82 -23.71 -36.41
N LEU A 164 16.44 -24.57 -35.46
CA LEU A 164 17.33 -25.59 -34.89
C LEU A 164 17.09 -26.98 -35.50
N ASP A 165 15.99 -27.16 -36.24
CA ASP A 165 15.63 -28.41 -36.85
C ASP A 165 16.37 -28.66 -38.18
N ILE A 166 16.69 -29.92 -38.45
CA ILE A 166 17.43 -30.33 -39.66
C ILE A 166 16.49 -30.57 -40.84
N ILE A 167 15.24 -30.96 -40.57
CA ILE A 167 14.29 -31.50 -41.56
C ILE A 167 12.93 -30.77 -41.52
N SER A 168 12.69 -29.98 -40.48
CA SER A 168 11.48 -29.19 -40.21
C SER A 168 11.87 -27.77 -39.82
N LYS A 169 10.87 -26.93 -39.57
CA LYS A 169 11.07 -25.69 -38.82
C LYS A 169 10.84 -25.98 -37.34
N SER A 170 11.51 -25.24 -36.47
CA SER A 170 11.25 -25.25 -35.03
C SER A 170 9.76 -25.15 -34.63
N ASP A 171 9.43 -25.78 -33.51
CA ASP A 171 8.12 -25.85 -32.86
C ASP A 171 8.10 -24.98 -31.58
N PRO A 172 7.98 -23.65 -31.69
CA PRO A 172 8.26 -22.75 -30.59
C PRO A 172 7.19 -22.70 -29.50
N MET A 173 7.67 -22.60 -28.26
CA MET A 173 6.91 -22.36 -27.04
C MET A 173 7.60 -21.29 -26.20
N ALA A 174 6.85 -20.30 -25.71
CA ALA A 174 7.35 -19.28 -24.81
C ALA A 174 7.00 -19.58 -23.35
N VAL A 175 7.95 -19.28 -22.45
CA VAL A 175 7.81 -19.37 -21.00
C VAL A 175 8.06 -17.99 -20.42
N VAL A 176 7.12 -17.49 -19.61
CA VAL A 176 7.24 -16.19 -18.95
C VAL A 176 7.45 -16.40 -17.47
N SER A 177 8.48 -15.75 -16.93
CA SER A 177 8.82 -15.81 -15.51
C SER A 177 9.01 -14.42 -14.92
N LEU A 178 8.70 -14.28 -13.63
CA LEU A 178 9.02 -13.11 -12.84
C LEU A 178 10.36 -13.33 -12.11
N ARG A 179 11.28 -12.37 -12.22
CA ARG A 179 12.54 -12.39 -11.47
C ARG A 179 12.33 -11.81 -10.08
N LYS A 180 12.52 -12.63 -9.04
CA LYS A 180 12.47 -12.24 -7.63
C LYS A 180 13.75 -11.50 -7.23
N ARG A 181 13.70 -10.82 -6.07
CA ARG A 181 14.84 -10.03 -5.53
C ARG A 181 16.07 -10.88 -5.22
N ASP A 182 15.88 -12.15 -4.90
CA ASP A 182 16.96 -13.12 -4.69
C ASP A 182 17.56 -13.67 -6.00
N GLY A 183 17.06 -13.20 -7.14
CA GLY A 183 17.47 -13.64 -8.48
C GLY A 183 16.76 -14.91 -8.95
N THR A 184 15.92 -15.54 -8.12
CA THR A 184 15.16 -16.72 -8.54
C THR A 184 14.08 -16.35 -9.55
N LEU A 185 13.77 -17.27 -10.46
CA LEU A 185 12.70 -17.11 -11.44
C LEU A 185 11.46 -17.86 -10.97
N GLU A 186 10.34 -17.15 -10.89
CA GLU A 186 9.01 -17.73 -10.66
C GLU A 186 8.26 -17.78 -11.97
N GLU A 187 7.96 -18.99 -12.44
CA GLU A 187 7.22 -19.19 -13.69
C GLU A 187 5.79 -18.68 -13.53
N LEU A 188 5.38 -17.75 -14.39
CA LEU A 188 4.01 -17.20 -14.43
C LEU A 188 3.11 -18.05 -15.33
N GLY A 189 3.67 -18.57 -16.43
CA GLY A 189 2.93 -19.40 -17.38
C GLY A 189 3.73 -19.74 -18.61
N ARG A 190 3.12 -20.59 -19.45
CA ARG A 190 3.66 -21.05 -20.74
C ARG A 190 2.60 -20.88 -21.81
N THR A 191 3.03 -20.60 -23.03
CA THR A 191 2.15 -20.60 -24.20
C THR A 191 1.91 -22.02 -24.69
N GLU A 192 0.98 -22.20 -25.62
CA GLU A 192 0.93 -23.42 -26.43
C GLU A 192 2.16 -23.56 -27.34
N VAL A 193 2.37 -24.77 -27.86
CA VAL A 193 3.40 -25.07 -28.87
C VAL A 193 2.80 -24.79 -30.24
N ILE A 194 3.50 -24.01 -31.08
CA ILE A 194 3.10 -23.78 -32.47
C ILE A 194 4.01 -24.61 -33.37
N MET A 195 3.40 -25.42 -34.22
CA MET A 195 4.12 -26.36 -35.07
C MET A 195 4.77 -25.68 -36.27
N ASN A 196 6.03 -26.00 -36.55
CA ASN A 196 6.78 -25.67 -37.76
C ASN A 196 6.72 -24.18 -38.14
N ASN A 197 6.98 -23.30 -37.18
CA ASN A 197 6.78 -21.87 -37.34
C ASN A 197 7.92 -21.05 -36.71
N LEU A 198 8.57 -20.20 -37.50
CA LEU A 198 9.62 -19.29 -37.02
C LEU A 198 9.09 -17.89 -36.67
N ASP A 199 7.81 -17.64 -36.97
CA ASP A 199 7.09 -16.39 -36.73
C ASP A 199 5.78 -16.68 -35.93
N PRO A 200 5.87 -17.33 -34.75
CA PRO A 200 4.70 -17.75 -34.00
C PRO A 200 3.90 -16.56 -33.46
N VAL A 201 2.57 -16.68 -33.48
CA VAL A 201 1.64 -15.81 -32.75
C VAL A 201 0.84 -16.71 -31.80
N TRP A 202 1.14 -16.62 -30.51
CA TRP A 202 0.50 -17.48 -29.51
C TRP A 202 -0.86 -16.91 -29.07
N VAL A 203 -1.82 -17.80 -28.89
CA VAL A 203 -3.19 -17.52 -28.44
C VAL A 203 -3.27 -17.50 -26.91
N GLN A 204 -2.53 -18.38 -26.23
CA GLN A 204 -2.55 -18.43 -24.77
C GLN A 204 -1.96 -17.15 -24.18
N LYS A 205 -2.79 -16.42 -23.45
CA LYS A 205 -2.36 -15.25 -22.67
C LYS A 205 -1.83 -15.65 -21.30
N ILE A 206 -0.88 -14.88 -20.77
CA ILE A 206 -0.27 -15.11 -19.46
C ILE A 206 -0.62 -13.94 -18.53
N SER A 207 -1.25 -14.23 -17.40
CA SER A 207 -1.69 -13.20 -16.46
C SER A 207 -0.61 -12.84 -15.44
N VAL A 208 -0.50 -11.55 -15.13
CA VAL A 208 0.40 -11.01 -14.09
C VAL A 208 -0.31 -9.90 -13.31
N MET A 209 -0.09 -9.84 -12.00
CA MET A 209 -0.59 -8.74 -11.16
C MET A 209 0.45 -7.63 -11.14
N TYR A 210 0.14 -6.51 -11.78
CA TYR A 210 1.01 -5.35 -11.83
C TYR A 210 0.93 -4.54 -10.53
N GLN A 211 2.10 -4.20 -9.99
CA GLN A 211 2.31 -3.39 -8.79
C GLN A 211 3.04 -2.11 -9.19
N VAL A 212 2.37 -0.97 -9.10
CA VAL A 212 2.90 0.33 -9.54
C VAL A 212 4.16 0.70 -8.75
N GLU A 213 4.21 0.31 -7.48
CA GLU A 213 5.26 0.55 -6.50
C GLU A 213 6.47 -0.38 -6.62
N THR A 214 6.51 -1.31 -7.58
CA THR A 214 7.59 -2.29 -7.70
C THR A 214 8.06 -2.47 -9.14
N VAL A 215 9.37 -2.46 -9.35
CA VAL A 215 9.97 -2.87 -10.64
C VAL A 215 9.85 -4.40 -10.80
N GLN A 216 8.84 -4.85 -11.53
CA GLN A 216 8.62 -6.26 -11.84
C GLN A 216 9.37 -6.65 -13.12
N THR A 217 10.50 -7.33 -12.99
CA THR A 217 11.30 -7.79 -14.15
C THR A 217 10.75 -9.11 -14.69
N LEU A 218 10.26 -9.08 -15.93
CA LEU A 218 9.82 -10.26 -16.67
C LEU A 218 10.98 -10.84 -17.48
N VAL A 219 11.07 -12.16 -17.50
CA VAL A 219 12.03 -12.93 -18.29
C VAL A 219 11.24 -13.85 -19.22
N PHE A 220 11.56 -13.76 -20.51
CA PHE A 220 10.93 -14.51 -21.59
C PHE A 220 11.95 -15.51 -22.11
N HIS A 221 11.64 -16.80 -22.00
CA HIS A 221 12.41 -17.87 -22.59
C HIS A 221 11.63 -18.49 -23.73
N VAL A 222 12.25 -18.64 -24.89
CA VAL A 222 11.66 -19.34 -26.03
C VAL A 222 12.40 -20.67 -26.21
N TYR A 223 11.62 -21.74 -26.36
CA TYR A 223 12.10 -23.10 -26.55
C TYR A 223 11.53 -23.67 -27.84
N ASP A 224 12.33 -24.51 -28.49
CA ASP A 224 11.91 -25.41 -29.54
C ASP A 224 11.53 -26.76 -28.92
N VAL A 225 10.28 -27.19 -29.10
CA VAL A 225 9.73 -28.39 -28.46
C VAL A 225 9.85 -29.58 -29.40
N ASP A 226 10.72 -30.53 -29.02
CA ASP A 226 10.96 -31.74 -29.82
C ASP A 226 9.64 -32.49 -30.10
N THR A 227 9.46 -32.87 -31.37
CA THR A 227 8.33 -33.64 -31.90
C THR A 227 7.87 -34.82 -31.04
N LYS A 228 8.78 -35.49 -30.33
CA LYS A 228 8.43 -36.61 -29.42
C LYS A 228 7.55 -36.19 -28.25
N TYR A 229 7.46 -34.90 -27.93
CA TYR A 229 6.73 -34.35 -26.79
C TYR A 229 5.39 -33.70 -27.14
N HIS A 230 4.97 -33.67 -28.41
CA HIS A 230 3.72 -32.98 -28.83
C HIS A 230 2.44 -33.53 -28.20
N ASN A 231 2.44 -34.78 -27.74
CA ASN A 231 1.29 -35.38 -27.05
C ASN A 231 1.29 -35.13 -25.53
N ILE A 232 2.28 -34.42 -25.01
CA ILE A 232 2.41 -34.10 -23.59
C ILE A 232 1.82 -32.70 -23.34
N PRO A 233 0.93 -32.52 -22.36
CA PRO A 233 0.47 -31.19 -21.98
C PRO A 233 1.65 -30.28 -21.63
N VAL A 234 1.60 -29.02 -22.09
CA VAL A 234 2.70 -28.06 -21.94
C VAL A 234 3.21 -27.90 -20.49
N LYS A 235 2.29 -27.95 -19.52
CA LYS A 235 2.58 -27.91 -18.08
C LYS A 235 3.48 -29.05 -17.59
N ASP A 236 3.45 -30.19 -18.27
CA ASP A 236 4.19 -31.40 -17.90
C ASP A 236 5.53 -31.51 -18.66
N LEU A 237 5.78 -30.61 -19.62
CA LEU A 237 7.05 -30.53 -20.35
C LEU A 237 8.19 -30.12 -19.41
N LYS A 238 9.32 -30.82 -19.54
CA LYS A 238 10.56 -30.48 -18.83
C LYS A 238 11.41 -29.59 -19.72
N LEU A 239 11.56 -28.33 -19.33
CA LEU A 239 12.31 -27.32 -20.09
C LEU A 239 13.78 -27.68 -20.35
N LYS A 240 14.37 -28.50 -19.47
CA LYS A 240 15.75 -29.02 -19.64
C LYS A 240 15.89 -30.04 -20.77
N ASP A 241 14.79 -30.63 -21.20
CA ASP A 241 14.74 -31.65 -22.26
C ASP A 241 14.31 -31.02 -23.62
N GLN A 242 14.13 -29.69 -23.67
CA GLN A 242 13.77 -28.92 -24.86
C GLN A 242 14.96 -28.07 -25.33
N ASP A 243 14.97 -27.72 -26.62
CA ASP A 243 16.04 -26.92 -27.20
C ASP A 243 15.80 -25.43 -26.94
N PHE A 244 16.83 -24.72 -26.51
CA PHE A 244 16.72 -23.32 -26.09
C PHE A 244 16.96 -22.39 -27.28
N LEU A 245 15.97 -21.59 -27.65
CA LEU A 245 16.04 -20.65 -28.77
C LEU A 245 16.59 -19.28 -28.34
N GLY A 246 16.14 -18.76 -27.19
CA GLY A 246 16.65 -17.50 -26.68
C GLY A 246 15.95 -16.93 -25.44
N GLU A 247 16.57 -15.91 -24.87
CA GLU A 247 16.09 -15.15 -23.72
C GLU A 247 15.97 -13.66 -24.06
N ALA A 248 14.91 -13.04 -23.56
CA ALA A 248 14.80 -11.59 -23.43
C ALA A 248 14.27 -11.24 -22.03
N SER A 249 14.52 -10.02 -21.56
CA SER A 249 13.96 -9.53 -20.30
C SER A 249 13.71 -8.03 -20.35
N CYS A 250 12.71 -7.56 -19.61
CA CYS A 250 12.39 -6.14 -19.43
C CYS A 250 11.59 -5.95 -18.14
N ALA A 251 11.48 -4.72 -17.65
CA ALA A 251 10.50 -4.41 -16.62
C ALA A 251 9.08 -4.37 -17.22
N LEU A 252 8.07 -4.85 -16.49
CA LEU A 252 6.67 -4.77 -16.90
C LEU A 252 6.24 -3.32 -17.14
N SER A 253 6.74 -2.38 -16.34
CA SER A 253 6.54 -0.94 -16.49
C SER A 253 6.99 -0.42 -17.87
N GLU A 254 8.05 -0.96 -18.49
CA GLU A 254 8.49 -0.56 -19.84
C GLU A 254 7.49 -0.90 -20.95
N ILE A 255 6.57 -1.84 -20.68
CA ILE A 255 5.53 -2.25 -21.62
C ILE A 255 4.27 -1.44 -21.35
N VAL A 256 3.78 -1.44 -20.10
CA VAL A 256 2.47 -0.88 -19.76
C VAL A 256 2.42 0.64 -19.82
N THR A 257 3.56 1.34 -19.74
CA THR A 257 3.62 2.81 -19.88
C THR A 257 3.72 3.28 -21.34
N LYS A 258 3.91 2.37 -22.31
CA LYS A 258 3.89 2.74 -23.74
C LYS A 258 2.47 2.98 -24.22
N CYS A 259 2.30 3.94 -25.13
CA CYS A 259 1.01 4.21 -25.77
C CYS A 259 0.45 2.97 -26.52
N SER A 260 1.32 2.18 -27.15
CA SER A 260 0.95 0.93 -27.83
C SER A 260 0.78 -0.25 -26.88
N ARG A 261 1.19 -0.10 -25.61
CA ARG A 261 1.35 -1.18 -24.62
C ARG A 261 2.11 -2.39 -25.16
N CYS A 262 3.02 -2.13 -26.10
CA CYS A 262 3.70 -3.15 -26.89
C CYS A 262 5.21 -2.88 -26.94
N LEU A 263 6.01 -3.93 -26.72
CA LEU A 263 7.47 -3.88 -26.72
C LEU A 263 8.03 -5.07 -27.51
N THR A 264 8.96 -4.79 -28.41
CA THR A 264 9.72 -5.82 -29.14
C THR A 264 11.15 -5.88 -28.61
N LEU A 265 11.63 -7.08 -28.31
CA LEU A 265 12.95 -7.36 -27.75
C LEU A 265 13.68 -8.39 -28.63
N ASN A 266 15.00 -8.23 -28.74
CA ASN A 266 15.85 -9.25 -29.35
C ASN A 266 16.08 -10.41 -28.39
N LEU A 267 16.09 -11.64 -28.92
CA LEU A 267 16.38 -12.86 -28.19
C LEU A 267 17.89 -13.16 -28.23
N TYR A 268 18.45 -13.49 -27.07
CA TYR A 268 19.87 -13.80 -26.92
C TYR A 268 20.09 -15.23 -26.39
N GLY A 269 21.21 -15.84 -26.79
CA GLY A 269 21.63 -17.16 -26.28
C GLY A 269 22.15 -17.12 -24.84
N ARG A 270 22.21 -18.28 -24.17
CA ARG A 270 22.66 -18.41 -22.76
C ARG A 270 24.10 -17.95 -22.50
N ASN A 271 24.96 -17.92 -23.52
CA ASN A 271 26.37 -17.54 -23.38
C ASN A 271 26.58 -16.13 -23.92
N GLY A 272 26.49 -15.12 -23.04
CA GLY A 272 26.58 -13.69 -23.33
C GLY A 272 27.92 -13.19 -23.93
N HIS A 273 28.80 -14.07 -24.41
CA HIS A 273 30.07 -13.71 -25.04
C HIS A 273 29.94 -13.28 -26.50
N VAL A 274 28.82 -13.58 -27.16
CA VAL A 274 28.52 -13.11 -28.53
C VAL A 274 27.06 -12.65 -28.56
N ARG A 275 26.82 -11.35 -28.78
CA ARG A 275 25.49 -10.77 -29.04
C ARG A 275 24.96 -11.20 -30.41
N LYS A 276 24.82 -12.50 -30.66
CA LYS A 276 24.10 -13.03 -31.82
C LYS A 276 22.60 -12.93 -31.50
N ASN A 277 21.85 -12.27 -32.38
CA ASN A 277 20.39 -12.21 -32.29
C ASN A 277 19.80 -13.54 -32.77
N PHE A 278 18.93 -14.15 -31.96
CA PHE A 278 18.26 -15.43 -32.25
C PHE A 278 16.79 -15.28 -32.65
N GLY A 279 16.36 -14.05 -32.90
CA GLY A 279 15.00 -13.70 -33.28
C GLY A 279 14.47 -12.55 -32.42
N GLU A 280 13.26 -12.10 -32.70
CA GLU A 280 12.60 -11.04 -31.95
C GLU A 280 11.36 -11.59 -31.26
N ILE A 281 11.11 -11.17 -30.03
CA ILE A 281 9.85 -11.43 -29.33
C ILE A 281 9.12 -10.10 -29.11
N THR A 282 7.84 -10.07 -29.44
CA THR A 282 6.94 -8.94 -29.24
C THR A 282 5.96 -9.28 -28.14
N ILE A 283 5.84 -8.36 -27.18
CA ILE A 283 5.03 -8.50 -25.98
C ILE A 283 3.97 -7.40 -26.00
N LEU A 284 2.70 -7.79 -25.93
CA LEU A 284 1.56 -6.89 -25.78
C LEU A 284 0.95 -7.08 -24.39
N ALA A 285 0.79 -5.99 -23.64
CA ALA A 285 0.19 -6.00 -22.31
C ALA A 285 -1.18 -5.31 -22.32
N GLU A 286 -2.21 -6.04 -21.89
CA GLU A 286 -3.58 -5.54 -21.81
C GLU A 286 -4.10 -5.62 -20.37
N GLU A 287 -4.79 -4.58 -19.90
CA GLU A 287 -5.49 -4.65 -18.62
C GLU A 287 -6.81 -5.39 -18.78
N ILE A 288 -7.15 -6.26 -17.83
CA ILE A 288 -8.41 -7.01 -17.87
C ILE A 288 -9.60 -6.06 -17.70
N VAL A 289 -10.42 -5.91 -18.76
CA VAL A 289 -11.51 -4.91 -18.84
C VAL A 289 -12.47 -4.92 -17.65
N SER A 290 -12.75 -6.09 -17.07
CA SER A 290 -13.68 -6.20 -15.94
C SER A 290 -13.18 -5.47 -14.68
N SER A 291 -11.86 -5.26 -14.50
CA SER A 291 -11.32 -4.47 -13.38
C SER A 291 -11.79 -3.02 -13.36
N ARG A 292 -12.27 -2.51 -14.50
CA ARG A 292 -12.60 -1.10 -14.75
C ARG A 292 -14.04 -0.73 -14.41
N THR A 293 -14.89 -1.71 -14.11
CA THR A 293 -16.29 -1.47 -13.79
C THR A 293 -16.43 -0.98 -12.35
N ALA A 294 -17.21 0.09 -12.16
CA ALA A 294 -17.63 0.55 -10.85
C ALA A 294 -19.11 0.91 -10.84
N VAL A 295 -19.67 0.95 -9.64
CA VAL A 295 -21.05 1.36 -9.38
C VAL A 295 -21.01 2.60 -8.51
N GLU A 296 -21.60 3.67 -9.02
CA GLU A 296 -21.91 4.85 -8.23
C GLU A 296 -23.35 4.73 -7.70
N ALA A 297 -23.52 4.81 -6.39
CA ALA A 297 -24.83 4.72 -5.74
C ALA A 297 -25.04 5.86 -4.75
N THR A 298 -26.22 6.49 -4.78
CA THR A 298 -26.67 7.40 -3.72
C THR A 298 -27.57 6.61 -2.78
N LEU A 299 -27.10 6.43 -1.54
CA LEU A 299 -27.81 5.67 -0.52
C LEU A 299 -28.62 6.62 0.35
N ARG A 300 -29.84 6.21 0.68
CA ARG A 300 -30.75 6.95 1.55
C ARG A 300 -31.34 6.02 2.59
N CYS A 301 -31.37 6.44 3.85
CA CYS A 301 -32.14 5.74 4.87
C CYS A 301 -33.43 6.48 5.22
N ASN A 302 -34.38 5.75 5.78
CA ASN A 302 -35.64 6.29 6.27
C ASN A 302 -36.01 5.63 7.60
N ASN A 303 -36.55 6.40 8.54
CA ASN A 303 -37.02 5.95 9.84
C ASN A 303 -35.99 5.14 10.64
N LEU A 304 -34.73 5.58 10.65
CA LEU A 304 -33.71 4.98 11.50
C LEU A 304 -34.11 5.04 12.98
N GLU A 305 -33.74 4.02 13.74
CA GLU A 305 -33.96 3.99 15.18
C GLU A 305 -32.99 4.96 15.85
N ASN A 306 -33.52 5.87 16.67
CA ASN A 306 -32.69 6.79 17.42
C ASN A 306 -31.98 6.06 18.57
N LYS A 307 -30.66 6.15 18.65
CA LYS A 307 -29.87 5.59 19.75
C LYS A 307 -29.46 6.64 20.79
N ASP A 308 -29.68 7.92 20.50
CA ASP A 308 -29.39 9.03 21.40
C ASP A 308 -30.53 9.39 22.37
N LEU A 309 -30.15 9.88 23.55
CA LEU A 309 -31.08 10.25 24.62
C LEU A 309 -31.62 11.70 24.51
N PHE A 310 -30.83 12.63 23.98
CA PHE A 310 -31.14 14.07 23.96
C PHE A 310 -30.97 14.72 22.58
N SER A 311 -30.56 13.95 21.59
CA SER A 311 -30.36 14.32 20.18
C SER A 311 -30.99 13.26 19.28
N LYS A 312 -30.94 13.47 17.96
CA LYS A 312 -31.11 12.39 17.00
C LYS A 312 -29.73 11.79 16.72
N SER A 313 -29.70 10.51 16.40
CA SER A 313 -28.48 9.85 15.91
C SER A 313 -27.82 10.59 14.75
N ASP A 314 -26.50 10.45 14.69
CA ASP A 314 -25.58 10.97 13.70
C ASP A 314 -25.12 9.82 12.77
N PRO A 315 -25.96 9.33 11.83
CA PRO A 315 -25.69 8.08 11.15
C PRO A 315 -24.61 8.15 10.06
N PHE A 316 -23.89 7.04 9.93
CA PHE A 316 -23.07 6.72 8.76
C PHE A 316 -23.24 5.24 8.37
N LEU A 317 -22.88 4.90 7.13
CA LEU A 317 -22.87 3.53 6.63
C LEU A 317 -21.45 2.99 6.53
N ARG A 318 -21.30 1.69 6.85
CA ARG A 318 -20.13 0.87 6.53
C ARG A 318 -20.56 -0.28 5.64
N ILE A 319 -19.95 -0.37 4.46
CA ILE A 319 -20.18 -1.45 3.49
C ILE A 319 -18.97 -2.37 3.54
N SER A 320 -19.20 -3.65 3.76
CA SER A 320 -18.17 -4.67 3.89
C SER A 320 -18.43 -5.82 2.93
N ARG A 321 -17.39 -6.33 2.28
CA ARG A 321 -17.45 -7.55 1.45
C ARG A 321 -17.33 -8.79 2.34
N ILE A 322 -18.14 -9.80 2.12
CA ILE A 322 -17.97 -11.12 2.77
C ILE A 322 -16.85 -11.91 2.07
N ILE A 323 -15.97 -12.54 2.85
CA ILE A 323 -14.91 -13.42 2.35
C ILE A 323 -15.25 -14.89 2.59
N GLU A 324 -14.73 -15.78 1.74
CA GLU A 324 -15.02 -17.23 1.76
C GLU A 324 -14.75 -17.90 3.10
N THR A 325 -13.79 -17.37 3.88
CA THR A 325 -13.42 -17.90 5.20
C THR A 325 -14.38 -17.52 6.33
N GLY A 326 -15.49 -16.82 6.04
CA GLY A 326 -16.55 -16.52 7.01
C GLY A 326 -16.41 -15.20 7.75
N GLY A 327 -15.60 -14.27 7.24
CA GLY A 327 -15.45 -12.89 7.76
C GLY A 327 -15.99 -11.83 6.80
N SER A 328 -15.87 -10.56 7.17
CA SER A 328 -16.16 -9.42 6.29
C SER A 328 -15.05 -8.37 6.33
N ILE A 329 -14.72 -7.79 5.18
CA ILE A 329 -13.71 -6.73 5.05
C ILE A 329 -14.42 -5.43 4.68
N PRO A 330 -14.27 -4.35 5.46
CA PRO A 330 -14.80 -3.03 5.07
C PRO A 330 -14.22 -2.59 3.74
N ILE A 331 -15.09 -2.19 2.81
CA ILE A 331 -14.69 -1.70 1.48
C ILE A 331 -15.10 -0.24 1.25
N CYS A 332 -16.09 0.28 1.97
CA CYS A 332 -16.55 1.66 1.83
C CYS A 332 -17.17 2.16 3.14
N LYS A 333 -17.01 3.45 3.42
CA LYS A 333 -17.64 4.17 4.53
C LYS A 333 -18.20 5.49 4.01
N THR A 334 -19.41 5.86 4.42
CA THR A 334 -19.98 7.19 4.09
C THR A 334 -19.52 8.24 5.10
N GLU A 335 -19.77 9.51 4.79
CA GLU A 335 -19.69 10.58 5.78
C GLU A 335 -20.73 10.39 6.91
N VAL A 336 -20.45 11.03 8.05
CA VAL A 336 -21.40 11.17 9.16
C VAL A 336 -22.38 12.29 8.81
N VAL A 337 -23.68 12.05 9.05
CA VAL A 337 -24.74 13.05 8.87
C VAL A 337 -25.35 13.37 10.22
N ASP A 338 -25.09 14.55 10.75
CA ASP A 338 -25.49 14.90 12.11
C ASP A 338 -27.03 15.02 12.27
N ASN A 339 -27.53 14.52 13.39
CA ASN A 339 -28.89 14.66 13.90
C ASN A 339 -29.99 14.30 12.88
N ASN A 340 -29.84 13.18 12.19
CA ASN A 340 -30.71 12.81 11.07
C ASN A 340 -31.12 11.33 11.08
N LEU A 341 -32.43 11.06 11.16
CA LEU A 341 -32.97 9.69 11.07
C LEU A 341 -33.38 9.27 9.65
N ASN A 342 -33.25 10.18 8.68
CA ASN A 342 -33.54 9.96 7.27
C ASN A 342 -32.40 10.51 6.38
N PRO A 343 -31.15 10.06 6.62
CA PRO A 343 -29.99 10.61 5.92
C PRO A 343 -30.01 10.25 4.43
N ILE A 344 -29.52 11.18 3.61
CA ILE A 344 -29.08 10.96 2.24
C ILE A 344 -27.59 11.28 2.23
N TRP A 345 -26.76 10.29 1.90
CA TRP A 345 -25.31 10.48 1.84
C TRP A 345 -24.88 10.91 0.44
N ARG A 346 -23.66 11.46 0.34
CA ARG A 346 -23.01 11.65 -0.96
C ARG A 346 -22.89 10.33 -1.73
N PRO A 347 -22.83 10.38 -3.08
CA PRO A 347 -22.65 9.17 -3.87
C PRO A 347 -21.40 8.39 -3.45
N VAL A 348 -21.58 7.10 -3.19
CA VAL A 348 -20.47 6.15 -2.97
C VAL A 348 -20.10 5.49 -4.29
N CYS A 349 -18.81 5.26 -4.51
CA CYS A 349 -18.32 4.57 -5.70
C CYS A 349 -17.66 3.25 -5.28
N LEU A 350 -18.25 2.13 -5.71
CA LEU A 350 -17.76 0.78 -5.42
C LEU A 350 -17.18 0.15 -6.70
N THR A 351 -15.91 -0.22 -6.70
CA THR A 351 -15.23 -0.87 -7.84
C THR A 351 -15.45 -2.38 -7.84
N MET A 352 -15.43 -3.01 -9.01
CA MET A 352 -15.55 -4.46 -9.12
C MET A 352 -14.42 -5.19 -8.39
N GLN A 353 -13.25 -4.58 -8.19
CA GLN A 353 -12.20 -5.14 -7.34
C GLN A 353 -12.60 -5.21 -5.86
N GLN A 354 -13.36 -4.22 -5.37
CA GLN A 354 -13.86 -4.20 -3.99
C GLN A 354 -14.96 -5.23 -3.76
N PHE A 355 -15.91 -5.35 -4.68
CA PHE A 355 -17.06 -6.25 -4.52
C PHE A 355 -16.88 -7.62 -5.21
N VAL A 356 -15.84 -7.81 -6.02
CA VAL A 356 -15.49 -9.02 -6.82
C VAL A 356 -16.45 -9.32 -7.96
N SER A 357 -17.72 -9.54 -7.65
CA SER A 357 -18.77 -9.81 -8.63
C SER A 357 -20.09 -9.22 -8.15
N LYS A 358 -21.00 -8.94 -9.09
CA LYS A 358 -22.31 -8.34 -8.73
C LYS A 358 -23.13 -9.22 -7.79
N ASP A 359 -22.87 -10.52 -7.77
CA ASP A 359 -23.57 -11.53 -6.97
C ASP A 359 -22.93 -11.77 -5.60
N ASN A 360 -21.73 -11.24 -5.38
CA ASN A 360 -21.03 -11.42 -4.12
C ASN A 360 -21.74 -10.62 -3.01
N PRO A 361 -22.06 -11.24 -1.86
CA PRO A 361 -22.79 -10.55 -0.80
C PRO A 361 -21.95 -9.48 -0.10
N LEU A 362 -22.59 -8.32 0.09
CA LEU A 362 -22.11 -7.21 0.89
C LEU A 362 -22.93 -7.12 2.19
N VAL A 363 -22.25 -6.79 3.28
CA VAL A 363 -22.86 -6.41 4.55
C VAL A 363 -22.89 -4.89 4.62
N ILE A 364 -24.07 -4.31 4.77
CA ILE A 364 -24.28 -2.87 4.91
C ILE A 364 -24.75 -2.63 6.35
N GLU A 365 -23.92 -1.94 7.12
CA GLU A 365 -24.16 -1.63 8.52
C GLU A 365 -24.37 -0.12 8.67
N CYS A 366 -25.44 0.26 9.37
CA CYS A 366 -25.70 1.65 9.74
C CYS A 366 -25.34 1.84 11.21
N PHE A 367 -24.45 2.79 11.48
CA PHE A 367 -23.95 3.12 12.80
C PHE A 367 -24.34 4.53 13.19
N ASP A 368 -24.53 4.73 14.49
CA ASP A 368 -24.58 6.03 15.13
C ASP A 368 -23.16 6.46 15.52
N PHE A 369 -22.73 7.63 15.05
CA PHE A 369 -21.39 8.14 15.35
C PHE A 369 -21.26 8.53 16.82
N ASN A 370 -20.06 8.36 17.37
CA ASN A 370 -19.75 8.76 18.74
C ASN A 370 -18.29 9.22 18.78
N SER A 371 -18.03 10.40 19.33
CA SER A 371 -16.68 10.99 19.41
C SER A 371 -15.69 10.17 20.24
N SER A 372 -16.18 9.23 21.05
CA SER A 372 -15.34 8.28 21.79
C SER A 372 -14.74 7.15 20.94
N GLY A 373 -15.16 7.00 19.68
CA GLY A 373 -14.79 5.89 18.79
C GLY A 373 -15.68 4.65 18.93
N ASN A 374 -16.45 4.55 20.02
CA ASN A 374 -17.40 3.45 20.23
C ASN A 374 -18.74 3.72 19.53
N HIS A 375 -18.78 3.53 18.22
CA HIS A 375 -19.99 3.71 17.42
C HIS A 375 -21.06 2.65 17.75
N VAL A 376 -22.34 3.07 17.80
CA VAL A 376 -23.44 2.17 18.17
C VAL A 376 -24.13 1.67 16.90
N LEU A 377 -24.25 0.36 16.72
CA LEU A 377 -24.96 -0.18 15.56
C LEU A 377 -26.46 0.14 15.64
N ILE A 378 -26.98 0.80 14.60
CA ILE A 378 -28.42 1.06 14.42
C ILE A 378 -29.07 -0.16 13.76
N GLY A 379 -28.45 -0.72 12.72
CA GLY A 379 -28.97 -1.89 12.01
C GLY A 379 -28.02 -2.42 10.94
N LYS A 380 -28.26 -3.67 10.52
CA LYS A 380 -27.44 -4.37 9.50
C LYS A 380 -28.35 -4.96 8.42
N LEU A 381 -27.90 -5.03 7.17
CA LEU A 381 -28.53 -5.84 6.13
C LEU A 381 -27.47 -6.46 5.21
N GLN A 382 -27.85 -7.53 4.53
CA GLN A 382 -27.00 -8.20 3.56
C GLN A 382 -27.65 -8.15 2.17
N LYS A 383 -26.91 -7.63 1.19
CA LYS A 383 -27.36 -7.42 -0.19
C LYS A 383 -26.20 -7.58 -1.15
N THR A 384 -26.48 -7.96 -2.39
CA THR A 384 -25.49 -7.95 -3.47
C THR A 384 -25.52 -6.61 -4.22
N VAL A 385 -24.55 -6.34 -5.09
CA VAL A 385 -24.58 -5.14 -5.94
C VAL A 385 -25.75 -5.22 -6.94
N ALA A 386 -26.09 -6.41 -7.42
CA ALA A 386 -27.29 -6.64 -8.22
C ALA A 386 -28.58 -6.33 -7.43
N ASP A 387 -28.62 -6.65 -6.13
CA ASP A 387 -29.76 -6.27 -5.31
C ASP A 387 -29.88 -4.75 -5.16
N LEU A 388 -28.77 -4.01 -5.04
CA LEU A 388 -28.79 -2.55 -4.98
C LEU A 388 -29.34 -1.93 -6.28
N GLU A 389 -28.97 -2.49 -7.42
CA GLU A 389 -29.52 -2.14 -8.74
C GLU A 389 -31.03 -2.39 -8.79
N ASN A 390 -31.48 -3.53 -8.26
CA ASN A 390 -32.90 -3.88 -8.18
C ASN A 390 -33.68 -2.95 -7.23
N LEU A 391 -33.10 -2.56 -6.08
CA LEU A 391 -33.71 -1.60 -5.16
C LEU A 391 -33.88 -0.22 -5.82
N HIS A 392 -32.90 0.20 -6.62
CA HIS A 392 -33.02 1.43 -7.41
C HIS A 392 -34.13 1.34 -8.44
N THR A 393 -34.13 0.29 -9.26
CA THR A 393 -35.08 0.11 -10.38
C THR A 393 -36.52 -0.05 -9.90
N SER A 394 -36.72 -0.76 -8.78
CA SER A 394 -38.06 -0.98 -8.20
C SER A 394 -38.54 0.18 -7.33
N GLY A 395 -37.63 1.05 -6.86
CA GLY A 395 -37.94 2.11 -5.89
C GLY A 395 -38.30 1.61 -4.49
N VAL A 396 -38.11 0.31 -4.21
CA VAL A 396 -38.46 -0.32 -2.92
C VAL A 396 -37.28 -0.22 -1.95
N GLY A 397 -37.56 0.00 -0.67
CA GLY A 397 -36.56 0.00 0.40
C GLY A 397 -36.36 -1.39 1.02
N ALA A 398 -35.15 -1.67 1.50
CA ALA A 398 -34.82 -2.87 2.25
C ALA A 398 -34.78 -2.58 3.76
N ASN A 399 -35.44 -3.41 4.58
CA ASN A 399 -35.41 -3.26 6.04
C ASN A 399 -34.02 -3.62 6.60
N PHE A 400 -33.55 -2.86 7.58
CA PHE A 400 -32.44 -3.30 8.43
C PHE A 400 -32.89 -4.40 9.39
N ILE A 401 -31.92 -5.16 9.90
CA ILE A 401 -32.11 -6.26 10.83
C ILE A 401 -31.35 -5.93 12.12
N SER A 402 -31.93 -6.28 13.27
CA SER A 402 -31.32 -6.14 14.59
C SER A 402 -30.20 -7.16 14.85
N GLN A 403 -29.21 -6.82 15.68
CA GLN A 403 -28.29 -7.81 16.22
C GLN A 403 -29.02 -8.87 17.08
N PRO A 404 -28.62 -10.15 17.01
CA PRO A 404 -29.20 -11.19 17.86
C PRO A 404 -28.79 -10.97 19.32
N SER A 405 -29.76 -10.67 20.18
CA SER A 405 -29.56 -10.52 21.62
C SER A 405 -29.83 -11.85 22.35
N GLY A 406 -28.76 -12.57 22.74
CA GLY A 406 -28.81 -13.76 23.62
C GLY A 406 -28.85 -15.13 22.91
N PHE A 407 -28.70 -16.22 23.69
CA PHE A 407 -28.56 -17.63 23.23
C PHE A 407 -29.75 -18.20 22.40
N ARG A 408 -30.83 -17.43 22.23
CA ARG A 408 -31.99 -17.75 21.35
C ARG A 408 -32.54 -16.48 20.67
N GLY A 409 -31.70 -15.54 20.28
CA GLY A 409 -32.13 -14.29 19.62
C GLY A 409 -32.43 -14.52 18.13
N ASN A 410 -33.70 -14.45 17.73
CA ASN A 410 -34.06 -14.36 16.31
C ASN A 410 -33.76 -12.95 15.79
N GLU A 411 -33.15 -12.87 14.61
CA GLU A 411 -33.01 -11.64 13.85
C GLU A 411 -34.41 -11.05 13.54
N LYS A 412 -34.62 -9.75 13.77
CA LYS A 412 -35.90 -9.07 13.54
C LYS A 412 -35.73 -7.89 12.61
N ASP A 413 -36.66 -7.77 11.67
CA ASP A 413 -36.79 -6.60 10.81
C ASP A 413 -37.05 -5.33 11.64
N LEU A 414 -36.20 -4.34 11.43
CA LEU A 414 -36.31 -3.00 11.96
C LEU A 414 -37.20 -2.15 11.05
N LYS A 415 -37.75 -1.06 11.62
CA LYS A 415 -38.52 -0.06 10.84
C LYS A 415 -37.62 0.78 9.92
N GLY A 416 -36.34 0.88 10.25
CA GLY A 416 -35.36 1.59 9.44
C GLY A 416 -35.15 0.89 8.12
N GLN A 417 -35.18 1.64 7.03
CA GLN A 417 -35.06 1.13 5.66
C GLN A 417 -33.93 1.81 4.90
N LEU A 418 -33.22 1.04 4.08
CA LEU A 418 -32.26 1.52 3.09
C LEU A 418 -32.90 1.59 1.71
N PHE A 419 -32.67 2.69 1.01
CA PHE A 419 -33.07 2.93 -0.37
C PHE A 419 -31.84 3.26 -1.22
N VAL A 420 -31.92 2.95 -2.52
CA VAL A 420 -30.91 3.34 -3.51
C VAL A 420 -31.55 4.39 -4.43
N GLU A 421 -31.26 5.66 -4.16
CA GLU A 421 -31.89 6.79 -4.85
C GLU A 421 -31.34 6.97 -6.26
N ARG A 422 -30.03 6.80 -6.43
CA ARG A 422 -29.35 6.78 -7.74
C ARG A 422 -28.49 5.55 -7.82
N TYR A 423 -28.48 4.91 -8.99
CA TYR A 423 -27.55 3.84 -9.34
C TYR A 423 -27.04 4.12 -10.75
N ALA A 424 -25.72 4.12 -10.93
CA ALA A 424 -25.11 4.26 -12.23
C ALA A 424 -23.88 3.36 -12.31
N GLU A 425 -23.86 2.49 -13.31
CA GLU A 425 -22.63 1.82 -13.72
C GLU A 425 -21.73 2.79 -14.46
N LYS A 426 -20.48 2.84 -14.03
CA LYS A 426 -19.43 3.67 -14.62
C LYS A 426 -18.27 2.78 -15.03
N GLN A 427 -17.71 3.08 -16.19
CA GLN A 427 -16.38 2.61 -16.53
C GLN A 427 -15.38 3.62 -15.97
N LEU A 428 -14.58 3.19 -15.00
CA LEU A 428 -13.50 3.99 -14.46
C LEU A 428 -12.26 3.82 -15.34
N TYR A 429 -11.51 4.90 -15.49
CA TYR A 429 -10.18 4.87 -16.09
C TYR A 429 -9.15 4.49 -15.04
N SER A 430 -8.27 3.54 -15.38
CA SER A 430 -7.14 3.14 -14.53
C SER A 430 -5.96 4.10 -14.69
N LEU A 431 -4.96 4.03 -13.81
CA LEU A 431 -3.72 4.81 -13.96
C LEU A 431 -3.11 4.58 -15.36
N LEU A 432 -3.05 3.32 -15.81
CA LEU A 432 -2.46 2.96 -17.10
C LEU A 432 -3.24 3.54 -18.30
N ASP A 433 -4.55 3.76 -18.17
CA ASP A 433 -5.33 4.44 -19.20
C ASP A 433 -4.85 5.88 -19.40
N TYR A 434 -4.64 6.62 -18.30
CA TYR A 434 -4.07 7.97 -18.37
C TYR A 434 -2.65 7.94 -18.93
N ILE A 435 -1.78 7.06 -18.43
CA ILE A 435 -0.39 6.98 -18.92
C ILE A 435 -0.36 6.66 -20.43
N SER A 436 -1.15 5.68 -20.88
CA SER A 436 -1.21 5.33 -22.31
C SER A 436 -1.83 6.44 -23.19
N SER A 437 -2.61 7.35 -22.61
CA SER A 437 -3.12 8.56 -23.28
C SER A 437 -2.13 9.73 -23.31
N GLY A 438 -0.92 9.54 -22.77
CA GLY A 438 0.15 10.54 -22.74
C GLY A 438 0.23 11.35 -21.45
N PHE A 439 -0.39 10.88 -20.35
CA PHE A 439 -0.07 11.44 -19.03
C PHE A 439 1.26 10.88 -18.51
N GLU A 440 1.97 11.70 -17.75
CA GLU A 440 3.27 11.36 -17.18
C GLU A 440 3.30 11.66 -15.68
N LEU A 441 4.01 10.82 -14.91
CA LEU A 441 4.34 11.11 -13.52
C LEU A 441 5.75 11.72 -13.48
N ASN A 442 5.82 13.04 -13.42
CA ASN A 442 7.08 13.78 -13.44
C ASN A 442 7.72 13.83 -12.05
N PHE A 443 8.94 13.31 -11.95
CA PHE A 443 9.62 13.16 -10.67
C PHE A 443 10.45 14.40 -10.29
N MET A 444 10.30 14.86 -9.05
CA MET A 444 11.07 15.96 -8.47
C MET A 444 11.73 15.48 -7.17
N VAL A 445 12.94 15.97 -6.88
CA VAL A 445 13.65 15.60 -5.64
C VAL A 445 14.12 16.85 -4.89
N ALA A 446 13.89 16.88 -3.59
CA ALA A 446 14.39 17.87 -2.66
C ALA A 446 15.16 17.19 -1.53
N VAL A 447 16.45 17.53 -1.39
CA VAL A 447 17.35 16.93 -0.41
C VAL A 447 17.69 17.93 0.68
N ASP A 448 17.57 17.50 1.93
CA ASP A 448 17.97 18.28 3.09
C ASP A 448 19.51 18.43 3.14
N PHE A 449 19.99 19.66 3.28
CA PHE A 449 21.40 20.03 3.44
C PHE A 449 21.63 20.77 4.77
N THR A 450 20.84 20.47 5.80
CA THR A 450 20.98 21.07 7.13
C THR A 450 22.11 20.42 7.93
N ALA A 451 22.65 21.17 8.89
CA ALA A 451 23.83 20.81 9.68
C ALA A 451 23.57 19.66 10.66
N SER A 452 22.31 19.29 10.93
CA SER A 452 21.95 18.11 11.73
C SER A 452 22.50 16.81 11.13
N ASN A 453 22.68 16.77 9.81
CA ASN A 453 23.24 15.62 9.08
C ASN A 453 24.72 15.35 9.36
N GLY A 454 25.42 16.28 10.03
CA GLY A 454 26.86 16.19 10.29
C GLY A 454 27.72 16.43 9.06
N ASN A 455 29.02 16.64 9.26
CA ASN A 455 29.94 16.96 8.16
C ASN A 455 30.02 15.81 7.14
N PRO A 456 29.75 16.01 5.83
CA PRO A 456 29.74 14.95 4.81
C PRO A 456 31.09 14.21 4.65
N ARG A 457 32.19 14.77 5.13
CA ARG A 457 33.51 14.12 5.15
C ARG A 457 33.70 13.15 6.32
N SER A 458 32.80 13.19 7.31
CA SER A 458 32.82 12.31 8.47
C SER A 458 32.06 11.02 8.17
N PRO A 459 32.62 9.83 8.48
CA PRO A 459 31.91 8.56 8.31
C PRO A 459 30.58 8.44 9.06
N ASP A 460 30.41 9.20 10.14
CA ASP A 460 29.18 9.20 10.95
C ASP A 460 28.08 10.12 10.38
N SER A 461 28.37 10.86 9.31
CA SER A 461 27.38 11.74 8.66
C SER A 461 26.37 10.95 7.83
N LEU A 462 25.13 11.40 7.83
CA LEU A 462 24.08 10.85 6.95
C LEU A 462 24.35 11.13 5.46
N HIS A 463 25.15 12.15 5.15
CA HIS A 463 25.59 12.48 3.80
C HIS A 463 26.94 11.86 3.41
N TYR A 464 27.54 11.02 4.26
CA TYR A 464 28.85 10.43 3.96
C TYR A 464 28.82 9.66 2.64
N ILE A 465 29.74 10.00 1.74
CA ILE A 465 29.91 9.28 0.46
C ILE A 465 30.98 8.21 0.68
N ASP A 466 30.53 6.96 0.81
CA ASP A 466 31.42 5.83 1.09
C ASP A 466 32.29 5.50 -0.15
N PRO A 467 33.64 5.55 -0.04
CA PRO A 467 34.53 5.21 -1.15
C PRO A 467 34.38 3.77 -1.67
N SER A 468 33.80 2.86 -0.89
CA SER A 468 33.49 1.48 -1.32
C SER A 468 32.30 1.39 -2.29
N GLY A 469 31.57 2.49 -2.51
CA GLY A 469 30.36 2.52 -3.33
C GLY A 469 29.08 2.17 -2.58
N ARG A 470 29.14 1.97 -1.26
CA ARG A 470 27.95 1.78 -0.42
C ARG A 470 27.13 3.08 -0.39
N LEU A 471 25.85 2.97 -0.72
CA LEU A 471 24.94 4.12 -0.68
C LEU A 471 24.61 4.51 0.76
N ASN A 472 24.65 5.81 1.06
CA ASN A 472 24.06 6.34 2.29
C ASN A 472 22.52 6.37 2.21
N THR A 473 21.86 6.76 3.29
CA THR A 473 20.39 6.73 3.39
C THR A 473 19.70 7.66 2.40
N TYR A 474 20.27 8.83 2.11
CA TYR A 474 19.76 9.75 1.09
C TYR A 474 19.86 9.14 -0.31
N GLN A 475 21.05 8.67 -0.67
CA GLN A 475 21.32 8.01 -1.95
C GLN A 475 20.39 6.81 -2.16
N ARG A 476 20.19 6.01 -1.11
CA ARG A 476 19.32 4.85 -1.16
C ARG A 476 17.86 5.24 -1.38
N ALA A 477 17.34 6.26 -0.68
CA ALA A 477 15.98 6.75 -0.89
C ALA A 477 15.77 7.29 -2.32
N ILE A 478 16.74 8.04 -2.86
CA ILE A 478 16.70 8.55 -4.25
C ILE A 478 16.63 7.39 -5.25
N VAL A 479 17.51 6.40 -5.10
CA VAL A 479 17.57 5.23 -6.01
C VAL A 479 16.29 4.39 -5.88
N GLU A 480 15.88 4.06 -4.66
CA GLU A 480 14.73 3.19 -4.41
C GLU A 480 13.42 3.78 -4.97
N VAL A 481 13.15 5.07 -4.76
CA VAL A 481 11.94 5.72 -5.29
C VAL A 481 12.09 6.06 -6.78
N GLY A 482 13.23 6.62 -7.16
CA GLY A 482 13.51 7.05 -8.53
C GLY A 482 13.51 5.88 -9.52
N ASP A 483 14.00 4.70 -9.12
CA ASP A 483 14.02 3.53 -9.99
C ASP A 483 12.64 3.01 -10.37
N VAL A 484 11.62 3.32 -9.56
CA VAL A 484 10.22 3.00 -9.89
C VAL A 484 9.58 4.14 -10.70
N ILE A 485 9.64 5.37 -10.20
CA ILE A 485 8.89 6.49 -10.80
C ILE A 485 9.41 6.84 -12.21
N GLN A 486 10.72 6.67 -12.48
CA GLN A 486 11.30 7.04 -13.78
C GLN A 486 10.70 6.32 -15.00
N PHE A 487 9.96 5.23 -14.81
CA PHE A 487 9.28 4.52 -15.91
C PHE A 487 8.00 5.23 -16.39
N TYR A 488 7.46 6.14 -15.58
CA TYR A 488 6.24 6.90 -15.86
C TYR A 488 6.52 8.32 -16.34
N ASP A 489 7.80 8.68 -16.47
CA ASP A 489 8.28 9.92 -17.06
C ASP A 489 8.97 9.60 -18.39
N SER A 490 8.54 10.23 -19.47
CA SER A 490 9.03 9.93 -20.81
C SER A 490 10.34 10.64 -21.13
N ASP A 491 10.56 11.85 -20.61
CA ASP A 491 11.74 12.67 -20.85
C ASP A 491 12.86 12.37 -19.83
N LYS A 492 12.49 11.88 -18.64
CA LYS A 492 13.40 11.57 -17.53
C LYS A 492 14.25 12.77 -17.12
N LEU A 493 13.73 13.98 -17.29
CA LEU A 493 14.36 15.23 -16.89
C LEU A 493 13.79 15.68 -15.55
N PHE A 494 14.53 15.40 -14.48
CA PHE A 494 14.02 15.57 -13.12
C PHE A 494 14.51 16.85 -12.47
N PRO A 495 13.63 17.75 -12.00
CA PRO A 495 14.03 18.86 -11.14
C PRO A 495 14.63 18.35 -9.82
N ALA A 496 15.84 18.80 -9.50
CA ALA A 496 16.56 18.35 -8.31
C ALA A 496 17.09 19.53 -7.48
N TRP A 497 16.59 19.65 -6.25
CA TRP A 497 16.89 20.74 -5.33
C TRP A 497 17.53 20.28 -4.03
N GLY A 498 18.29 21.18 -3.41
CA GLY A 498 18.69 21.10 -2.01
C GLY A 498 18.07 22.24 -1.21
N PHE A 499 17.94 22.05 0.11
CA PHE A 499 17.43 23.09 1.02
C PHE A 499 18.18 23.10 2.36
N GLY A 500 18.27 24.26 3.02
CA GLY A 500 19.00 24.42 4.29
C GLY A 500 20.51 24.47 4.15
N GLY A 501 21.03 24.60 2.91
CA GLY A 501 22.45 24.69 2.59
C GLY A 501 22.90 26.12 2.29
N LYS A 502 24.21 26.37 2.38
CA LYS A 502 24.83 27.67 2.10
C LYS A 502 25.95 27.54 1.09
N ALA A 503 25.83 28.23 -0.04
CA ALA A 503 26.90 28.32 -1.04
C ALA A 503 28.11 29.09 -0.47
N TYR A 504 29.32 28.81 -0.97
CA TYR A 504 30.53 29.52 -0.53
C TYR A 504 30.37 31.05 -0.66
N GLY A 505 30.45 31.75 0.46
CA GLY A 505 30.32 33.22 0.52
C GLY A 505 28.89 33.76 0.35
N GLY A 506 27.88 32.90 0.17
CA GLY A 506 26.47 33.30 -0.02
C GLY A 506 25.66 33.38 1.27
N THR A 507 24.34 33.50 1.16
CA THR A 507 23.37 33.32 2.24
C THR A 507 22.84 31.88 2.27
N VAL A 508 22.17 31.49 3.35
CA VAL A 508 21.45 30.20 3.40
C VAL A 508 20.36 30.21 2.34
N SER A 509 20.25 29.11 1.59
CA SER A 509 19.18 28.87 0.63
C SER A 509 18.35 27.67 1.07
N HIS A 510 17.03 27.86 1.03
CA HIS A 510 16.04 26.82 1.33
C HIS A 510 15.42 26.23 0.06
N CYS A 511 15.97 26.56 -1.12
CA CYS A 511 15.67 25.89 -2.39
C CYS A 511 16.75 26.28 -3.42
N PHE A 512 17.75 25.44 -3.65
CA PHE A 512 18.80 25.65 -4.65
C PHE A 512 18.92 24.45 -5.59
N ASN A 513 19.31 24.66 -6.84
CA ASN A 513 19.51 23.57 -7.79
C ASN A 513 20.73 22.71 -7.41
N LEU A 514 20.56 21.39 -7.31
CA LEU A 514 21.69 20.48 -7.02
C LEU A 514 22.74 20.50 -8.14
N GLY A 515 22.32 20.73 -9.39
CA GLY A 515 23.22 20.85 -10.54
C GLY A 515 24.14 22.08 -10.51
N GLY A 516 23.99 22.99 -9.54
CA GLY A 516 24.88 24.15 -9.31
C GLY A 516 24.83 25.25 -10.38
N SER A 517 24.13 25.03 -11.49
CA SER A 517 24.02 25.98 -12.60
C SER A 517 22.81 26.90 -12.42
N PRO A 518 22.90 28.20 -12.80
CA PRO A 518 21.75 29.11 -12.84
C PRO A 518 20.78 28.83 -14.02
N GLY A 519 21.04 27.80 -14.82
CA GLY A 519 20.21 27.33 -15.94
C GLY A 519 19.08 26.37 -15.51
N PRO A 520 18.45 25.63 -16.46
CA PRO A 520 17.34 24.74 -16.15
C PRO A 520 17.73 23.72 -15.08
N SER A 521 16.85 23.55 -14.09
CA SER A 521 17.06 22.80 -12.84
C SER A 521 16.99 21.29 -12.97
N GLU A 522 16.88 20.79 -14.21
CA GLU A 522 16.59 19.41 -14.53
C GLU A 522 17.88 18.60 -14.75
N VAL A 523 17.84 17.34 -14.32
CA VAL A 523 18.93 16.38 -14.50
C VAL A 523 18.40 15.12 -15.16
N GLU A 524 19.23 14.48 -15.99
CA GLU A 524 18.84 13.29 -16.75
C GLU A 524 18.87 12.03 -15.88
N GLY A 525 17.70 11.49 -15.59
CA GLY A 525 17.50 10.22 -14.89
C GLY A 525 17.97 10.23 -13.43
N VAL A 526 17.81 9.07 -12.76
CA VAL A 526 18.26 8.86 -11.38
C VAL A 526 19.78 9.03 -11.26
N GLY A 527 20.52 8.59 -12.28
CA GLY A 527 21.98 8.79 -12.35
C GLY A 527 22.38 10.27 -12.34
N GLY A 528 21.63 11.13 -13.03
CA GLY A 528 21.84 12.58 -13.02
C GLY A 528 21.59 13.20 -11.64
N ILE A 529 20.53 12.78 -10.94
CA ILE A 529 20.24 13.22 -9.56
C ILE A 529 21.41 12.84 -8.63
N MET A 530 21.89 11.60 -8.74
CA MET A 530 22.99 11.10 -7.92
C MET A 530 24.30 11.87 -8.14
N ALA A 531 24.61 12.20 -9.40
CA ALA A 531 25.78 13.02 -9.74
C ALA A 531 25.64 14.47 -9.22
N ALA A 532 24.46 15.07 -9.38
CA ALA A 532 24.18 16.42 -8.90
C ALA A 532 24.23 16.50 -7.37
N TYR A 533 23.68 15.52 -6.66
CA TYR A 533 23.76 15.39 -5.20
C TYR A 533 25.22 15.33 -4.72
N ALA A 534 26.04 14.46 -5.31
CA ALA A 534 27.45 14.33 -4.94
C ALA A 534 28.24 15.63 -5.20
N SER A 535 27.94 16.33 -6.30
CA SER A 535 28.52 17.65 -6.61
C SER A 535 28.09 18.72 -5.60
N ALA A 536 26.80 18.77 -5.25
CA ALA A 536 26.26 19.73 -4.30
C ALA A 536 26.92 19.62 -2.91
N LEU A 537 27.21 18.40 -2.43
CA LEU A 537 27.93 18.19 -1.15
C LEU A 537 29.35 18.75 -1.12
N GLN A 538 29.97 19.02 -2.27
CA GLN A 538 31.28 19.66 -2.35
C GLN A 538 31.18 21.20 -2.41
N ASN A 539 30.09 21.69 -3.01
CA ASN A 539 29.88 23.11 -3.33
C ASN A 539 29.06 23.88 -2.30
N PHE A 540 28.28 23.17 -1.47
CA PHE A 540 27.46 23.75 -0.41
C PHE A 540 27.95 23.31 0.96
N THR A 541 27.90 24.24 1.91
CA THR A 541 28.10 23.96 3.33
C THR A 541 26.74 23.71 3.99
N LEU A 542 26.68 22.71 4.86
CA LEU A 542 25.44 22.38 5.57
C LEU A 542 25.08 23.49 6.57
N SER A 543 23.80 23.88 6.63
CA SER A 543 23.35 25.01 7.47
C SER A 543 21.97 24.76 8.08
N GLY A 544 21.06 25.73 8.09
CA GLY A 544 19.70 25.55 8.59
C GLY A 544 18.96 26.88 8.73
N PRO A 545 17.70 26.85 9.20
CA PRO A 545 16.95 25.70 9.71
C PRO A 545 16.37 24.76 8.61
N THR A 546 15.67 23.69 9.03
CA THR A 546 14.96 22.76 8.15
C THR A 546 13.61 23.36 7.75
N LEU A 547 13.50 23.86 6.51
CA LEU A 547 12.31 24.56 6.01
C LEU A 547 11.75 23.91 4.74
N PHE A 548 10.51 23.40 4.82
CA PHE A 548 9.87 22.70 3.70
C PHE A 548 9.05 23.64 2.82
N GLY A 549 8.51 24.74 3.37
CA GLY A 549 7.62 25.63 2.64
C GLY A 549 8.21 26.12 1.32
N HIS A 550 9.52 26.37 1.25
CA HIS A 550 10.18 26.83 0.04
C HIS A 550 10.17 25.79 -1.10
N VAL A 551 10.50 24.52 -0.81
CA VAL A 551 10.53 23.46 -1.83
C VAL A 551 9.12 23.05 -2.25
N VAL A 552 8.17 23.03 -1.31
CA VAL A 552 6.75 22.75 -1.60
C VAL A 552 6.16 23.83 -2.51
N ASN A 553 6.40 25.11 -2.19
CA ASN A 553 5.95 26.21 -3.05
C ASN A 553 6.61 26.15 -4.43
N LYS A 554 7.90 25.78 -4.53
CA LYS A 554 8.58 25.66 -5.82
C LYS A 554 7.98 24.57 -6.70
N ALA A 555 7.69 23.40 -6.13
CA ALA A 555 7.01 22.33 -6.85
C ALA A 555 5.58 22.74 -7.26
N ALA A 556 4.86 23.43 -6.38
CA ALA A 556 3.53 23.96 -6.67
C ALA A 556 3.56 24.99 -7.83
N GLU A 557 4.56 25.87 -7.90
CA GLU A 557 4.74 26.80 -9.02
C GLU A 557 4.87 26.06 -10.36
N ILE A 558 5.68 25.00 -10.41
CA ILE A 558 5.88 24.19 -11.61
C ILE A 558 4.57 23.48 -11.99
N ALA A 559 3.86 22.91 -11.03
CA ALA A 559 2.56 22.29 -11.26
C ALA A 559 1.52 23.29 -11.80
N VAL A 560 1.46 24.50 -11.25
CA VAL A 560 0.60 25.59 -11.75
C VAL A 560 0.97 25.99 -13.17
N GLU A 561 2.27 26.11 -13.48
CA GLU A 561 2.74 26.46 -14.82
C GLU A 561 2.38 25.37 -15.85
N SER A 562 2.59 24.11 -15.50
CA SER A 562 2.22 22.96 -16.33
C SER A 562 0.72 22.92 -16.64
N LEU A 563 -0.14 23.22 -15.65
CA LEU A 563 -1.59 23.34 -15.84
C LEU A 563 -1.97 24.49 -16.79
N LYS A 564 -1.27 25.63 -16.76
CA LYS A 564 -1.53 26.75 -17.68
C LYS A 564 -1.27 26.39 -19.14
N TYR A 565 -0.26 25.56 -19.39
CA TYR A 565 0.10 25.08 -20.73
C TYR A 565 -0.63 23.78 -21.11
N ASN A 566 -1.59 23.33 -20.29
CA ASN A 566 -2.38 22.12 -20.49
C ASN A 566 -1.52 20.89 -20.78
N GLN A 567 -0.41 20.77 -20.07
CA GLN A 567 0.45 19.59 -20.14
C GLN A 567 -0.16 18.46 -19.33
N ASN A 568 -0.07 17.24 -19.85
CA ASN A 568 -0.55 16.04 -19.18
C ASN A 568 0.46 15.54 -18.11
N LYS A 569 1.02 16.44 -17.30
CA LYS A 569 2.02 16.10 -16.28
C LYS A 569 1.39 16.13 -14.89
N TYR A 570 1.65 15.07 -14.13
CA TYR A 570 1.37 14.98 -12.71
C TYR A 570 2.68 14.86 -11.94
N PHE A 571 2.93 15.76 -11.02
CA PHE A 571 4.22 15.88 -10.36
C PHE A 571 4.28 15.08 -9.07
N VAL A 572 5.44 14.48 -8.80
CA VAL A 572 5.71 13.73 -7.59
C VAL A 572 6.98 14.27 -6.96
N LEU A 573 6.85 15.01 -5.87
CA LEU A 573 7.97 15.59 -5.13
C LEU A 573 8.42 14.66 -4.01
N LEU A 574 9.64 14.14 -4.10
CA LEU A 574 10.30 13.43 -3.01
C LEU A 574 11.12 14.41 -2.15
N ILE A 575 10.76 14.58 -0.89
CA ILE A 575 11.52 15.31 0.12
C ILE A 575 12.23 14.31 1.04
N ILE A 576 13.54 14.43 1.21
CA ILE A 576 14.32 13.58 2.11
C ILE A 576 14.94 14.46 3.19
N THR A 577 14.69 14.16 4.47
CA THR A 577 15.16 14.95 5.62
C THR A 577 15.63 14.07 6.77
N ASP A 578 16.54 14.58 7.61
CA ASP A 578 16.97 13.92 8.85
C ASP A 578 16.31 14.47 10.12
N GLY A 579 15.48 15.51 10.00
CA GLY A 579 15.10 16.34 11.13
C GLY A 579 13.66 16.83 11.13
N VAL A 580 13.36 17.60 12.17
CA VAL A 580 12.04 18.17 12.43
C VAL A 580 11.88 19.48 11.66
N ILE A 581 10.73 19.64 10.99
CA ILE A 581 10.36 20.85 10.25
C ILE A 581 10.29 22.03 11.23
N THR A 582 10.94 23.15 10.88
CA THR A 582 10.90 24.37 11.70
C THR A 582 9.74 25.29 11.31
N ASP A 583 9.32 25.28 10.05
CA ASP A 583 8.20 26.06 9.48
C ASP A 583 6.93 25.21 9.29
N MET A 584 6.45 24.58 10.37
CA MET A 584 5.28 23.70 10.28
C MET A 584 4.03 24.42 9.76
N GLU A 585 3.76 25.64 10.24
CA GLU A 585 2.59 26.43 9.83
C GLU A 585 2.66 26.82 8.34
N GLU A 586 3.80 27.36 7.89
CA GLU A 586 4.01 27.74 6.49
C GLU A 586 4.03 26.53 5.55
N THR A 587 4.52 25.39 6.04
CA THR A 587 4.48 24.11 5.32
C THR A 587 3.05 23.64 5.14
N ILE A 588 2.24 23.60 6.21
CA ILE A 588 0.83 23.24 6.13
C ILE A 588 0.08 24.18 5.18
N ASP A 589 0.33 25.49 5.26
CA ASP A 589 -0.27 26.46 4.35
C ASP A 589 0.09 26.21 2.88
N ALA A 590 1.35 25.84 2.61
CA ALA A 590 1.81 25.49 1.27
C ALA A 590 1.16 24.19 0.77
N LEU A 591 1.07 23.16 1.63
CA LEU A 591 0.41 21.89 1.32
C LEU A 591 -1.08 22.06 1.03
N VAL A 592 -1.79 22.83 1.84
CA VAL A 592 -3.22 23.14 1.63
C VAL A 592 -3.42 23.87 0.30
N ARG A 593 -2.56 24.82 -0.07
CA ARG A 593 -2.61 25.47 -1.40
C ARG A 593 -2.32 24.48 -2.52
N ALA A 594 -1.34 23.60 -2.34
CA ALA A 594 -0.91 22.61 -3.31
C ALA A 594 -1.94 21.48 -3.52
N SER A 595 -2.81 21.21 -2.53
CA SER A 595 -3.82 20.14 -2.59
C SER A 595 -4.81 20.24 -3.76
N ASN A 596 -4.84 21.36 -4.47
CA ASN A 596 -5.66 21.56 -5.67
C ASN A 596 -4.90 21.42 -7.01
N LEU A 597 -3.62 21.05 -6.98
CA LEU A 597 -2.74 20.96 -8.13
C LEU A 597 -2.47 19.51 -8.53
N THR A 598 -1.83 19.31 -9.70
CA THR A 598 -1.31 18.02 -10.15
C THR A 598 -0.02 17.66 -9.40
N LEU A 599 -0.07 17.55 -8.07
CA LEU A 599 1.10 17.35 -7.23
C LEU A 599 0.80 16.38 -6.09
N SER A 600 1.66 15.37 -5.95
CA SER A 600 1.81 14.53 -4.76
C SER A 600 3.20 14.73 -4.15
N ILE A 601 3.31 14.57 -2.84
CA ILE A 601 4.52 14.83 -2.06
C ILE A 601 4.82 13.59 -1.20
N LEU A 602 6.03 13.05 -1.38
CA LEU A 602 6.54 11.91 -0.65
C LEU A 602 7.64 12.40 0.29
N ILE A 603 7.54 12.11 1.57
CA ILE A 603 8.50 12.57 2.60
C ILE A 603 9.18 11.35 3.22
N VAL A 604 10.50 11.34 3.18
CA VAL A 604 11.34 10.28 3.76
C VAL A 604 12.17 10.81 4.91
N GLY A 605 11.90 10.30 6.10
CA GLY A 605 12.69 10.59 7.30
C GLY A 605 13.90 9.65 7.40
N VAL A 606 15.13 10.19 7.36
CA VAL A 606 16.38 9.43 7.50
C VAL A 606 17.04 9.67 8.86
N GLY A 607 17.84 8.71 9.33
CA GLY A 607 18.50 8.81 10.63
C GLY A 607 17.57 8.47 11.81
N SER A 608 17.90 9.00 12.99
CA SER A 608 17.32 8.58 14.28
C SER A 608 16.48 9.66 14.98
N ALA A 609 16.14 10.75 14.28
CA ALA A 609 15.31 11.82 14.83
C ALA A 609 13.90 11.35 15.22
N ASP A 610 13.21 12.19 16.01
CA ASP A 610 11.78 12.00 16.31
C ASP A 610 10.95 12.60 15.17
N PHE A 611 10.19 11.74 14.49
CA PHE A 611 9.39 12.12 13.32
C PHE A 611 7.89 12.26 13.64
N SER A 612 7.51 12.29 14.92
CA SER A 612 6.11 12.42 15.35
C SER A 612 5.39 13.63 14.73
N GLN A 613 6.12 14.71 14.41
CA GLN A 613 5.56 15.89 13.75
C GLN A 613 5.33 15.70 12.24
N LEU A 614 6.11 14.84 11.58
CA LEU A 614 5.93 14.53 10.15
C LEU A 614 4.74 13.59 9.93
N GLU A 615 4.45 12.69 10.88
CA GLU A 615 3.26 11.84 10.86
C GLU A 615 1.94 12.64 10.87
N VAL A 616 1.97 13.90 11.34
CA VAL A 616 0.81 14.79 11.26
C VAL A 616 0.53 15.24 9.83
N LEU A 617 1.56 15.35 8.98
CA LEU A 617 1.42 15.79 7.60
C LEU A 617 0.78 14.73 6.69
N ASP A 618 0.95 13.46 7.04
CA ASP A 618 0.46 12.28 6.31
C ASP A 618 -1.07 12.19 6.26
N ALA A 619 -1.80 12.96 7.10
CA ALA A 619 -3.27 13.03 7.20
C ALA A 619 -4.04 11.68 7.39
N ASP A 620 -3.35 10.55 7.42
CA ASP A 620 -3.82 9.17 7.64
C ASP A 620 -4.59 8.93 8.95
N ASN A 621 -4.44 9.85 9.91
CA ASN A 621 -5.15 9.82 11.19
C ASN A 621 -6.57 10.41 11.11
N GLY A 622 -7.05 10.72 9.90
CA GLY A 622 -8.40 11.21 9.62
C GLY A 622 -8.62 12.70 9.85
N HIS A 623 -7.54 13.47 9.94
CA HIS A 623 -7.58 14.92 10.06
C HIS A 623 -6.94 15.53 8.83
N ARG A 624 -7.77 16.07 7.94
CA ARG A 624 -7.29 16.85 6.80
C ARG A 624 -6.53 18.08 7.30
N LEU A 625 -5.44 18.41 6.61
CA LEU A 625 -4.65 19.59 6.92
C LEU A 625 -5.50 20.86 6.82
N GLU A 626 -5.42 21.70 7.84
CA GLU A 626 -6.09 22.99 7.93
C GLU A 626 -5.03 24.10 7.99
N SER A 627 -5.11 25.04 7.05
CA SER A 627 -4.24 26.22 6.98
C SER A 627 -4.49 27.20 8.12
N SER A 628 -3.53 28.08 8.36
CA SER A 628 -3.58 29.20 9.31
C SER A 628 -4.82 30.10 9.16
N ILE A 629 -5.40 30.15 7.96
CA ILE A 629 -6.60 30.94 7.62
C ILE A 629 -7.91 30.12 7.62
N GLY A 630 -7.89 28.89 8.14
CA GLY A 630 -9.07 28.02 8.28
C GLY A 630 -9.52 27.33 6.99
N ARG A 631 -8.69 27.32 5.93
CA ARG A 631 -8.97 26.50 4.74
C ARG A 631 -8.47 25.08 4.95
N VAL A 632 -9.30 24.11 4.58
CA VAL A 632 -8.97 22.68 4.66
C VAL A 632 -8.47 22.18 3.31
N ALA A 633 -7.48 21.28 3.31
CA ALA A 633 -6.97 20.63 2.10
C ALA A 633 -8.09 19.89 1.35
N THR A 634 -8.10 20.03 0.02
CA THR A 634 -9.16 19.45 -0.83
C THR A 634 -9.01 17.94 -0.99
N GLN A 635 -7.78 17.46 -0.99
CA GLN A 635 -7.44 16.05 -1.02
C GLN A 635 -6.15 15.84 -0.23
N ASP A 636 -5.89 14.60 0.15
CA ASP A 636 -4.60 14.21 0.68
C ASP A 636 -3.57 14.10 -0.45
N ILE A 637 -2.39 14.67 -0.23
CA ILE A 637 -1.29 14.71 -1.19
C ILE A 637 0.05 14.37 -0.56
N VAL A 638 0.12 14.07 0.74
CA VAL A 638 1.39 13.83 1.45
C VAL A 638 1.44 12.38 1.87
N GLN A 639 2.54 11.70 1.58
CA GLN A 639 2.87 10.43 2.23
C GLN A 639 4.17 10.58 3.04
N PHE A 640 4.19 10.13 4.28
CA PHE A 640 5.38 10.10 5.13
C PHE A 640 5.80 8.68 5.51
N VAL A 641 7.10 8.35 5.33
CA VAL A 641 7.68 7.09 5.80
C VAL A 641 9.06 7.31 6.44
N PRO A 642 9.30 6.83 7.68
CA PRO A 642 10.63 6.81 8.28
C PRO A 642 11.47 5.61 7.79
N MET A 643 12.67 5.88 7.27
CA MET A 643 13.59 4.88 6.67
C MET A 643 13.99 3.75 7.63
N ARG A 644 13.97 4.00 8.95
CA ARG A 644 14.35 3.02 9.98
C ARG A 644 13.41 1.81 10.06
N GLU A 645 12.14 1.98 9.72
CA GLU A 645 11.13 0.91 9.84
C GLU A 645 11.28 -0.17 8.76
N VAL A 646 11.96 0.18 7.67
CA VAL A 646 12.19 -0.67 6.49
C VAL A 646 13.33 -1.66 6.69
N HIS A 647 14.27 -1.39 7.59
CA HIS A 647 15.42 -2.28 7.83
C HIS A 647 15.02 -3.61 8.53
N SER A 648 13.76 -3.79 8.89
CA SER A 648 13.22 -4.95 9.60
C SER A 648 12.67 -6.07 8.69
N GLU A 649 13.12 -6.17 7.43
CA GLU A 649 12.77 -7.19 6.42
C GLU A 649 11.27 -7.31 6.08
N GLN A 650 10.41 -6.39 6.54
CA GLN A 650 8.96 -6.57 6.42
C GLN A 650 8.29 -5.76 5.30
N ILE A 651 8.80 -4.56 4.92
CA ILE A 651 8.23 -3.69 3.87
C ILE A 651 9.34 -2.83 3.22
N SER A 652 9.30 -2.61 1.90
CA SER A 652 10.22 -1.69 1.18
C SER A 652 9.81 -0.22 1.40
N VAL A 653 10.74 0.74 1.49
CA VAL A 653 10.44 2.18 1.64
C VAL A 653 9.49 2.64 0.54
N VAL A 654 9.82 2.18 -0.66
CA VAL A 654 9.08 2.39 -1.90
C VAL A 654 7.64 1.92 -1.80
N GLN A 655 7.40 0.78 -1.16
CA GLN A 655 6.06 0.22 -1.06
C GLN A 655 5.18 1.12 -0.18
N GLY A 656 5.69 1.58 0.97
CA GLY A 656 4.95 2.51 1.82
C GLY A 656 4.72 3.88 1.17
N LEU A 657 5.68 4.39 0.38
CA LEU A 657 5.55 5.71 -0.25
C LEU A 657 4.71 5.73 -1.53
N LEU A 658 4.79 4.68 -2.35
CA LEU A 658 4.16 4.67 -3.67
C LEU A 658 2.81 3.95 -3.70
N GLU A 659 2.41 3.25 -2.62
CA GLU A 659 1.12 2.54 -2.56
C GLU A 659 -0.07 3.51 -2.74
N GLU A 660 0.02 4.74 -2.23
CA GLU A 660 -1.07 5.71 -2.30
C GLU A 660 -1.06 6.61 -3.53
N LEU A 661 0.11 6.73 -4.19
CA LEU A 661 0.30 7.65 -5.32
C LEU A 661 -0.73 7.43 -6.46
N PRO A 662 -1.04 6.20 -6.90
CA PRO A 662 -2.09 5.98 -7.90
C PRO A 662 -3.47 6.42 -7.42
N GLY A 663 -3.77 6.25 -6.12
CA GLY A 663 -5.02 6.68 -5.50
C GLY A 663 -5.16 8.20 -5.48
N GLN A 664 -4.10 8.91 -5.09
CA GLN A 664 -4.03 10.37 -5.11
C GLN A 664 -4.20 10.92 -6.54
N PHE A 665 -3.48 10.34 -7.51
CA PHE A 665 -3.61 10.68 -8.93
C PHE A 665 -5.05 10.50 -9.44
N LEU A 666 -5.64 9.32 -9.22
CA LEU A 666 -6.98 9.03 -9.72
C LEU A 666 -8.05 9.88 -9.02
N THR A 667 -7.85 10.21 -7.74
CA THR A 667 -8.73 11.14 -7.00
C THR A 667 -8.69 12.53 -7.64
N TYR A 668 -7.50 13.05 -7.93
CA TYR A 668 -7.34 14.34 -8.61
C TYR A 668 -8.08 14.37 -9.96
N MET A 669 -7.89 13.33 -10.79
CA MET A 669 -8.52 13.25 -12.12
C MET A 669 -10.05 13.16 -12.03
N ARG A 670 -10.57 12.31 -11.14
CA ARG A 670 -12.02 12.09 -10.97
C ARG A 670 -12.72 13.33 -10.40
N CYS A 671 -12.13 14.00 -9.40
CA CYS A 671 -12.72 15.20 -8.81
C CYS A 671 -12.83 16.38 -9.78
N ARG A 672 -12.15 16.31 -10.94
CA ARG A 672 -12.13 17.35 -11.98
C ARG A 672 -12.74 16.88 -13.30
N ASP A 673 -13.36 15.70 -13.32
CA ASP A 673 -13.93 15.08 -14.52
C ASP A 673 -12.95 15.02 -15.71
N ILE A 674 -11.65 14.85 -15.42
CA ILE A 674 -10.61 14.72 -16.44
C ILE A 674 -10.71 13.31 -17.03
N ILE A 675 -10.77 13.22 -18.37
CA ILE A 675 -10.91 11.97 -19.09
C ILE A 675 -9.67 11.77 -19.97
N PRO A 676 -9.05 10.58 -19.97
CA PRO A 676 -7.92 10.27 -20.85
C PRO A 676 -8.33 10.35 -22.33
N HIS A 677 -7.49 10.98 -23.15
CA HIS A 677 -7.73 11.11 -24.59
C HIS A 677 -7.42 9.79 -25.35
N ASN A 678 -8.08 9.54 -26.49
CA ASN A 678 -7.77 8.45 -27.43
C ASN A 678 -8.02 6.98 -27.03
N ILE A 679 -8.77 6.67 -25.95
CA ILE A 679 -9.07 5.26 -25.59
C ILE A 679 -9.92 4.53 -26.65
N SER A 680 -10.66 5.26 -27.48
CA SER A 680 -11.50 4.71 -28.55
C SER A 680 -10.73 4.02 -29.68
N ALA A 681 -9.43 4.28 -29.88
CA ALA A 681 -8.69 3.74 -31.02
C ALA A 681 -8.04 2.37 -30.75
N ALA A 682 -7.70 2.08 -29.49
CA ALA A 682 -7.03 0.83 -29.11
C ALA A 682 -8.01 -0.35 -29.00
N GLN A 683 -9.29 -0.11 -28.71
CA GLN A 683 -10.30 -1.16 -28.54
C GLN A 683 -10.81 -1.77 -29.86
N THR A 684 -10.44 -1.21 -31.02
CA THR A 684 -10.89 -1.67 -32.36
C THR A 684 -9.93 -2.60 -33.09
N TYR A 685 -8.75 -2.90 -32.53
CA TYR A 685 -7.86 -3.91 -33.12
C TYR A 685 -8.17 -5.31 -32.55
N GLY A 686 -9.30 -5.86 -32.98
CA GLY A 686 -9.39 -7.32 -33.14
C GLY A 686 -8.24 -7.79 -34.05
N PRO A 687 -7.81 -9.06 -33.95
CA PRO A 687 -6.62 -9.54 -34.65
C PRO A 687 -6.76 -9.18 -36.14
N ARG A 688 -5.87 -8.30 -36.61
CA ARG A 688 -5.72 -8.06 -38.04
C ARG A 688 -5.48 -9.43 -38.66
N GLN A 689 -6.45 -9.92 -39.42
CA GLN A 689 -6.20 -10.96 -40.41
C GLN A 689 -4.95 -10.54 -41.17
N SER A 690 -3.97 -11.44 -41.17
CA SER A 690 -2.65 -11.17 -41.70
C SER A 690 -2.77 -10.71 -43.17
N HIS A 691 -1.87 -9.81 -43.57
CA HIS A 691 -1.73 -9.34 -44.95
C HIS A 691 -1.57 -10.47 -45.99
N ALA A 692 -1.28 -11.70 -45.56
CA ALA A 692 -1.21 -12.89 -46.39
C ALA A 692 -2.59 -13.44 -46.82
N GLN A 693 -3.68 -13.07 -46.15
CA GLN A 693 -5.03 -13.53 -46.51
C GLN A 693 -5.71 -12.63 -47.56
N LEU A 694 -5.32 -11.35 -47.63
CA LEU A 694 -5.78 -10.42 -48.67
C LEU A 694 -5.20 -10.72 -50.05
N GLU A 695 -3.99 -11.29 -50.14
CA GLU A 695 -3.40 -11.71 -51.42
C GLU A 695 -4.03 -13.00 -51.99
N LEU A 696 -4.57 -13.87 -51.13
CA LEU A 696 -5.27 -15.09 -51.55
C LEU A 696 -6.71 -14.83 -52.01
N GLU A 697 -7.39 -13.81 -51.48
CA GLU A 697 -8.72 -13.41 -51.95
C GLU A 697 -8.68 -12.59 -53.26
N GLU A 698 -7.60 -11.86 -53.54
CA GLU A 698 -7.40 -11.18 -54.82
C GLU A 698 -6.99 -12.13 -55.97
N GLU A 699 -6.35 -13.27 -55.69
CA GLU A 699 -6.06 -14.29 -56.72
C GLU A 699 -7.29 -15.14 -57.10
N LEU A 700 -8.27 -15.28 -56.20
CA LEU A 700 -9.51 -16.03 -56.44
C LEU A 700 -10.61 -15.23 -57.17
N GLN A 701 -10.40 -13.93 -57.41
CA GLN A 701 -11.34 -13.06 -58.14
C GLN A 701 -10.90 -12.68 -59.57
N ARG A 702 -9.80 -13.22 -60.10
CA ARG A 702 -9.45 -13.00 -61.51
C ARG A 702 -10.40 -13.79 -62.43
N PRO A 703 -11.18 -13.14 -63.31
CA PRO A 703 -11.96 -13.86 -64.31
C PRO A 703 -11.00 -14.52 -65.30
N SER A 704 -11.18 -15.82 -65.50
CA SER A 704 -10.58 -16.57 -66.58
C SER A 704 -11.05 -16.01 -67.92
N ASN A 705 -10.22 -15.21 -68.58
CA ASN A 705 -10.40 -14.84 -69.98
C ASN A 705 -9.32 -15.54 -70.82
N SER A 706 -9.80 -16.50 -71.61
CA SER A 706 -9.30 -17.02 -72.91
C SER A 706 -7.80 -17.27 -73.08
#